data_AF-A0A0L9U2A4-F1
#
_entry.id   AF-A0A0L9U2A4-F1
#
_cell.length_a   1.000
_cell.length_b   1.000
_cell.length_c   1.000
_cell.angle_alpha   90.00
_cell.angle_beta   90.00
_cell.angle_gamma   90.00
#
_symmetry.space_group_name_H-M   'P 1'
#
loop_
_entity.id
_entity.type
_entity.pdbx_description
1 polymer ?
#
loop_
_entity_poly.entity_id
_entity_poly.type
_entity_poly.pdbx_seq_one_letter_code
_entity_poly.pdbx_strand_id
1 'polypeptide(L)'
;MNRRVRRKVARKSKGNVVQSSSPEVQEEVLHLEPQGVVDWNCLPDDTVIQLLSCLSYRDRASLSSTCKTWRSLGSSPCLWTSLDLRSHRFDADMASSLAPRCVHLQKLRFRGEESANAIIHLRAKNLRELSGDYCRKISDATLSVIVARHESLESLQLGPDFCERISSDAIKAIAHCCPNLSKIRLSGIRDVNGDAINVLAKHCPKLTDIGFIDCLNVDEVALGNVLSVRFLSVAGTSSMKWGVVSHLWHKLPNLIGLDVSRTDIGPSAVFRLLSLTQNLRVLIALNCPILEEDTSFSASKYKNKLLVSLRTDIFKGLASLFFDNTKRGKNVFLDWRTSKNNDKDLNEIIPWLEWMLSHTLLRSAESPQQGLDNFWVEQGGALLLSLMQSSQEDVQERAATGLATFVVIDDENASIDCGRAEAVMRDGGIRLLLGLAKSWREGLQSEAAKAIANLSVNANVAKAVAEEGGIEILAGLARSMNKLVAEEAAGGLWNLSVGEEHKGAIAEAGGIQALVDLIFKWSSSGDGVLERAAGALANLAADDKCSTEVALAGGVHALVMLARKCKFEGVQEQAARALANLAAHGDSNSNNAAVGQEAGALEALVQLTRSPHEGVRQEAAGALWNLSFDDRNREAIAASGGVQALVALAQACANASPGLQERAAGALWGLSVSETNSVAIGREGGVAPLIALARSEAEDVHETAAGALWNLAFNASNALRIVEEGGVSALVDLCSSSVSKMARFMAALALAYMFDGRMDEYALIGTPSESTSKSVSLDGARRMALKHIEAFVLMFSDPQAFAAAAASSAPAALAQVTEGARIQEAGHLRCSGAEIGRFITMLRNQSSILKACAAFALLQFTIPGGRHAMHHASLMQSLGASRVLRGAAAAASAPLEAKIFARIVLRNLEYHQIEHTV
;
A
#
# COMPACT_ATOMS: atom_id res chain seq x y z
N MET A 1 -36.85 -11.49 32.77
CA MET A 1 -37.40 -11.58 34.15
C MET A 1 -36.31 -11.23 35.16
N ASN A 2 -36.70 -10.53 36.22
CA ASN A 2 -35.86 -9.84 37.22
C ASN A 2 -34.96 -10.76 38.04
N ARG A 3 -33.71 -10.35 38.27
CA ARG A 3 -33.04 -10.51 39.58
C ARG A 3 -32.17 -9.30 39.90
N ARG A 4 -32.73 -8.37 40.68
CA ARG A 4 -32.01 -7.30 41.38
C ARG A 4 -31.29 -7.91 42.57
N VAL A 5 -29.96 -7.86 42.60
CA VAL A 5 -29.19 -8.01 43.84
C VAL A 5 -28.67 -6.62 44.23
N ARG A 6 -29.31 -6.00 45.22
CA ARG A 6 -28.82 -4.79 45.89
C ARG A 6 -27.73 -5.19 46.87
N ARG A 7 -26.48 -4.77 46.66
CA ARG A 7 -25.48 -4.73 47.74
C ARG A 7 -25.52 -3.36 48.42
N LYS A 8 -25.83 -3.37 49.72
CA LYS A 8 -25.80 -2.21 50.63
C LYS A 8 -24.35 -1.73 50.78
N VAL A 9 -24.08 -0.48 50.41
CA VAL A 9 -22.84 0.22 50.81
C VAL A 9 -22.97 0.57 52.30
N ALA A 10 -22.22 -0.11 53.16
CA ALA A 10 -22.08 0.24 54.56
C ALA A 10 -20.96 1.27 54.71
N ARG A 11 -21.32 2.54 54.94
CA ARG A 11 -20.43 3.54 55.53
C ARG A 11 -20.15 3.15 56.98
N LYS A 12 -18.88 2.98 57.37
CA LYS A 12 -18.46 3.13 58.77
C LYS A 12 -17.25 4.06 58.88
N SER A 13 -17.44 5.04 59.75
CA SER A 13 -16.55 6.13 60.14
C SER A 13 -15.46 5.70 61.13
N LYS A 14 -14.36 6.45 61.10
CA LYS A 14 -13.26 6.65 62.07
C LYS A 14 -13.37 5.98 63.45
N GLY A 15 -12.27 5.34 63.88
CA GLY A 15 -11.95 5.12 65.30
C GLY A 15 -10.87 4.06 65.59
N ASN A 16 -9.67 4.55 65.91
CA ASN A 16 -8.57 3.98 66.73
C ASN A 16 -7.65 2.83 66.24
N VAL A 17 -6.38 3.06 66.58
CA VAL A 17 -5.13 2.32 66.35
C VAL A 17 -5.02 1.13 67.30
N VAL A 18 -4.67 -0.06 66.77
CA VAL A 18 -3.79 -1.07 67.40
C VAL A 18 -3.05 -1.83 66.29
N GLN A 19 -1.75 -2.06 66.48
CA GLN A 19 -0.84 -2.80 65.59
C GLN A 19 -1.06 -4.31 65.61
N SER A 20 -0.66 -4.93 64.48
CA SER A 20 -0.03 -6.25 64.31
C SER A 20 -0.85 -7.39 63.67
N SER A 21 -0.10 -8.13 62.84
CA SER A 21 -0.37 -9.38 62.11
C SER A 21 -1.12 -9.29 60.78
N SER A 22 -0.35 -9.62 59.73
CA SER A 22 -0.72 -9.91 58.34
C SER A 22 -1.81 -10.97 58.22
N PRO A 23 -2.83 -10.80 57.35
CA PRO A 23 -3.69 -11.89 56.92
C PRO A 23 -3.25 -12.41 55.54
N GLU A 24 -3.11 -13.73 55.49
CA GLU A 24 -2.88 -14.56 54.32
C GLU A 24 -3.89 -14.29 53.20
N VAL A 25 -3.40 -14.24 51.96
CA VAL A 25 -4.21 -14.21 50.75
C VAL A 25 -4.79 -15.61 50.53
N GLN A 26 -6.07 -15.80 50.83
CA GLN A 26 -6.83 -16.93 50.28
C GLN A 26 -7.26 -16.55 48.85
N GLU A 27 -6.61 -17.17 47.86
CA GLU A 27 -7.04 -17.18 46.46
C GLU A 27 -8.38 -17.91 46.35
N GLU A 28 -9.50 -17.16 46.29
CA GLU A 28 -10.74 -17.70 45.76
C GLU A 28 -10.61 -17.79 44.23
N VAL A 29 -10.31 -18.99 43.76
CA VAL A 29 -10.30 -19.36 42.33
C VAL A 29 -11.71 -19.15 41.77
N LEU A 30 -11.84 -18.21 40.83
CA LEU A 30 -13.07 -17.99 40.06
C LEU A 30 -13.34 -19.22 39.19
N HIS A 31 -14.40 -19.96 39.51
CA HIS A 31 -14.90 -21.06 38.67
C HIS A 31 -15.39 -20.49 37.32
N LEU A 32 -14.69 -20.83 36.24
CA LEU A 32 -15.10 -20.57 34.86
C LEU A 32 -16.32 -21.45 34.53
N GLU A 33 -17.44 -20.83 34.10
CA GLU A 33 -18.55 -21.58 33.52
C GLU A 33 -18.18 -22.19 32.15
N PRO A 34 -18.82 -23.30 31.72
CA PRO A 34 -18.37 -24.12 30.57
C PRO A 34 -18.46 -23.45 29.19
N GLN A 35 -18.81 -22.16 29.11
CA GLN A 35 -19.03 -21.43 27.85
C GLN A 35 -18.09 -20.22 27.64
N GLY A 36 -17.08 -20.01 28.50
CA GLY A 36 -16.11 -18.93 28.30
C GLY A 36 -16.68 -17.51 28.42
N VAL A 37 -17.90 -17.35 28.94
CA VAL A 37 -18.52 -16.04 29.19
C VAL A 37 -18.08 -15.54 30.57
N VAL A 38 -17.27 -14.49 30.59
CA VAL A 38 -16.88 -13.80 31.84
C VAL A 38 -18.08 -12.99 32.33
N ASP A 39 -18.62 -13.32 33.52
CA ASP A 39 -19.58 -12.44 34.20
C ASP A 39 -18.86 -11.24 34.80
N TRP A 40 -18.88 -10.13 34.07
CA TRP A 40 -18.29 -8.85 34.46
C TRP A 40 -18.79 -8.31 35.80
N ASN A 41 -19.97 -8.75 36.27
CA ASN A 41 -20.50 -8.34 37.57
C ASN A 41 -19.87 -9.09 38.75
N CYS A 42 -19.12 -10.16 38.48
CA CYS A 42 -18.41 -10.96 39.48
C CYS A 42 -16.95 -10.53 39.65
N LEU A 43 -16.42 -9.67 38.77
CA LEU A 43 -15.06 -9.15 38.89
C LEU A 43 -14.98 -8.11 40.03
N PRO A 44 -13.90 -8.10 40.84
CA PRO A 44 -13.66 -7.03 41.81
C PRO A 44 -13.62 -5.64 41.16
N ASP A 45 -14.10 -4.62 41.87
CA ASP A 45 -14.12 -3.23 41.40
C ASP A 45 -12.73 -2.78 40.91
N ASP A 46 -11.66 -3.15 41.61
CA ASP A 46 -10.28 -2.81 41.24
C ASP A 46 -9.86 -3.45 39.91
N THR A 47 -10.27 -4.70 39.66
CA THR A 47 -10.01 -5.40 38.39
C THR A 47 -10.75 -4.73 37.24
N VAL A 48 -12.02 -4.34 37.45
CA VAL A 48 -12.81 -3.62 36.42
C VAL A 48 -12.20 -2.25 36.14
N ILE A 49 -11.75 -1.53 37.17
CA ILE A 49 -11.06 -0.24 37.02
C ILE A 49 -9.75 -0.45 36.23
N GLN A 50 -8.98 -1.49 36.51
CA GLN A 50 -7.77 -1.81 35.76
C GLN A 50 -8.08 -2.10 34.29
N LEU A 51 -9.14 -2.86 33.99
CA LEU A 51 -9.59 -3.10 32.61
C LEU A 51 -10.04 -1.80 31.92
N LEU A 52 -10.81 -0.95 32.61
CA LEU A 52 -11.23 0.36 32.09
C LEU A 52 -10.03 1.29 31.83
N SER A 53 -8.92 1.12 32.57
CA SER A 53 -7.70 1.91 32.39
C SER A 53 -7.00 1.64 31.06
N CYS A 54 -7.19 0.44 30.50
CA CYS A 54 -6.65 0.04 29.20
C CYS A 54 -7.46 0.61 28.01
N LEU A 55 -8.62 1.21 28.26
CA LEU A 55 -9.48 1.74 27.21
C LEU A 55 -9.18 3.20 26.90
N SER A 56 -9.47 3.61 25.65
CA SER A 56 -9.48 5.01 25.26
C SER A 56 -10.43 5.81 26.17
N TYR A 57 -10.20 7.12 26.29
CA TYR A 57 -11.08 7.97 27.09
C TYR A 57 -12.53 7.91 26.58
N ARG A 58 -12.72 7.72 25.27
CA ARG A 58 -14.02 7.64 24.61
C ARG A 58 -14.74 6.35 24.96
N ASP A 59 -14.06 5.22 24.86
CA ASP A 59 -14.65 3.92 25.20
C ASP A 59 -14.93 3.82 26.69
N ARG A 60 -13.99 4.31 27.51
CA ARG A 60 -14.19 4.43 28.95
C ARG A 60 -15.42 5.29 29.27
N ALA A 61 -15.56 6.46 28.63
CA ALA A 61 -16.71 7.34 28.82
C ALA A 61 -18.02 6.70 28.37
N SER A 62 -17.99 6.02 27.23
CA SER A 62 -19.14 5.33 26.63
C SER A 62 -19.59 4.16 27.51
N LEU A 63 -18.67 3.32 27.97
CA LEU A 63 -18.95 2.22 28.90
C LEU A 63 -19.51 2.74 30.23
N SER A 64 -18.96 3.84 30.75
CA SER A 64 -19.47 4.51 31.95
C SER A 64 -20.90 5.04 31.79
N SER A 65 -21.42 5.16 30.57
CA SER A 65 -22.78 5.61 30.30
C SER A 65 -23.80 4.47 30.31
N THR A 66 -23.37 3.22 30.12
CA THR A 66 -24.24 2.05 29.87
C THR A 66 -25.13 1.65 31.03
N CYS A 67 -24.58 1.53 32.25
CA CYS A 67 -25.33 1.11 33.42
C CYS A 67 -24.82 1.78 34.72
N LYS A 68 -25.57 1.61 35.81
CA LYS A 68 -25.25 2.28 37.10
C LYS A 68 -23.92 1.83 37.70
N THR A 69 -23.60 0.53 37.62
CA THR A 69 -22.36 -0.03 38.16
C THR A 69 -21.15 0.53 37.41
N TRP A 70 -21.16 0.44 36.08
CA TRP A 70 -20.09 0.95 35.22
C TRP A 70 -19.96 2.47 35.31
N ARG A 71 -21.07 3.20 35.51
CA ARG A 71 -21.02 4.64 35.80
C ARG A 71 -20.29 4.95 37.09
N SER A 72 -20.51 4.15 38.14
CA SER A 72 -19.82 4.30 39.43
C SER A 72 -18.33 4.01 39.28
N LEU A 73 -17.97 2.86 38.71
CA LEU A 73 -16.58 2.44 38.51
C LEU A 73 -15.83 3.37 37.56
N GLY A 74 -16.45 3.72 36.44
CA GLY A 74 -15.92 4.63 35.45
C GLY A 74 -15.82 6.09 35.90
N SER A 75 -16.44 6.45 37.04
CA SER A 75 -16.23 7.76 37.69
C SER A 75 -15.02 7.80 38.64
N SER A 76 -14.32 6.66 38.79
CA SER A 76 -13.16 6.57 39.68
C SER A 76 -12.08 7.59 39.31
N PRO A 77 -11.56 8.39 40.27
CA PRO A 77 -10.55 9.41 39.99
C PRO A 77 -9.27 8.89 39.34
N CYS A 78 -8.84 7.65 39.67
CA CYS A 78 -7.61 7.06 39.13
C CYS A 78 -7.66 6.83 37.62
N LEU A 79 -8.85 6.75 37.04
CA LEU A 79 -9.04 6.64 35.60
C LEU A 79 -8.81 7.97 34.88
N TRP A 80 -8.97 9.12 35.55
CA TRP A 80 -9.00 10.43 34.90
C TRP A 80 -7.86 11.35 35.37
N THR A 81 -6.79 10.77 35.91
CA THR A 81 -5.55 11.49 36.28
C THR A 81 -4.74 11.90 35.05
N SER A 82 -4.88 11.16 33.95
CA SER A 82 -4.31 11.46 32.63
C SER A 82 -5.40 11.41 31.57
N LEU A 83 -5.39 12.37 30.64
CA LEU A 83 -6.34 12.46 29.54
C LEU A 83 -5.62 12.75 28.24
N ASP A 84 -5.85 11.91 27.22
CA ASP A 84 -5.31 12.12 25.88
C ASP A 84 -6.44 12.47 24.92
N LEU A 85 -6.50 13.72 24.48
CA LEU A 85 -7.52 14.26 23.57
C LEU A 85 -7.10 14.21 22.10
N ARG A 86 -5.99 13.55 21.74
CA ARG A 86 -5.42 13.54 20.39
C ARG A 86 -6.16 12.62 19.39
N SER A 87 -7.47 12.42 19.57
CA SER A 87 -8.27 11.59 18.68
C SER A 87 -8.35 12.20 17.27
N HIS A 88 -8.25 11.35 16.23
CA HIS A 88 -8.32 11.75 14.82
C HIS A 88 -9.64 12.46 14.46
N ARG A 89 -10.76 12.10 15.12
CA ARG A 89 -11.98 12.90 15.12
C ARG A 89 -12.26 13.35 16.54
N PHE A 90 -11.73 14.52 16.86
CA PHE A 90 -12.01 15.15 18.14
C PHE A 90 -13.52 15.36 18.29
N ASP A 91 -14.10 14.80 19.35
CA ASP A 91 -15.52 14.94 19.67
C ASP A 91 -15.64 15.95 20.81
N ALA A 92 -15.94 17.20 20.44
CA ALA A 92 -16.03 18.31 21.37
C ALA A 92 -17.14 18.12 22.41
N ASP A 93 -18.26 17.50 22.02
CA ASP A 93 -19.39 17.23 22.92
C ASP A 93 -19.01 16.15 23.94
N MET A 94 -18.37 15.08 23.48
CA MET A 94 -17.85 14.03 24.36
C MET A 94 -16.80 14.60 25.31
N ALA A 95 -15.84 15.38 24.83
CA ALA A 95 -14.81 16.01 25.66
C ALA A 95 -15.44 16.94 26.72
N SER A 96 -16.43 17.72 26.34
CA SER A 96 -17.18 18.58 27.27
C SER A 96 -17.91 17.76 28.34
N SER A 97 -18.46 16.59 27.98
CA SER A 97 -19.10 15.66 28.92
C SER A 97 -18.15 15.09 29.98
N LEU A 98 -16.83 15.10 29.73
CA LEU A 98 -15.81 14.64 30.67
C LEU A 98 -15.51 15.64 31.78
N ALA A 99 -15.90 16.91 31.63
CA ALA A 99 -15.56 17.97 32.58
C ALA A 99 -15.81 17.61 34.07
N PRO A 100 -16.89 16.91 34.47
CA PRO A 100 -17.10 16.50 35.86
C PRO A 100 -16.17 15.38 36.34
N ARG A 101 -15.59 14.58 35.43
CA ARG A 101 -14.70 13.45 35.75
C ARG A 101 -13.23 13.89 35.89
N CYS A 102 -12.86 14.99 35.24
CA CYS A 102 -11.49 15.50 35.17
C CYS A 102 -11.07 16.41 36.35
N VAL A 103 -11.74 16.34 37.52
CA VAL A 103 -11.42 17.21 38.66
C VAL A 103 -10.02 16.96 39.23
N HIS A 104 -9.56 15.70 39.15
CA HIS A 104 -8.24 15.26 39.61
C HIS A 104 -7.25 15.07 38.46
N LEU A 105 -7.54 15.65 37.29
CA LEU A 105 -6.68 15.56 36.12
C LEU A 105 -5.34 16.26 36.39
N GLN A 106 -4.25 15.55 36.12
CA GLN A 106 -2.88 16.02 36.32
C GLN A 106 -2.12 16.13 35.00
N LYS A 107 -2.40 15.27 34.03
CA LYS A 107 -1.74 15.26 32.72
C LYS A 107 -2.77 15.34 31.60
N LEU A 108 -2.54 16.24 30.64
CA LEU A 108 -3.40 16.36 29.47
C LEU A 108 -2.56 16.45 28.20
N ARG A 109 -2.94 15.65 27.20
CA ARG A 109 -2.43 15.76 25.83
C ARG A 109 -3.53 16.16 24.88
N PHE A 110 -3.23 16.97 23.87
CA PHE A 110 -4.20 17.44 22.89
C PHE A 110 -3.57 17.65 21.52
N ARG A 111 -4.40 17.73 20.46
CA ARG A 111 -3.97 17.91 19.07
C ARG A 111 -4.78 19.00 18.39
N GLY A 112 -4.11 20.05 17.93
CA GLY A 112 -4.74 21.15 17.22
C GLY A 112 -5.67 22.03 18.07
N GLU A 113 -6.25 23.03 17.42
CA GLU A 113 -7.02 24.11 18.08
C GLU A 113 -8.34 23.63 18.70
N GLU A 114 -9.08 22.73 18.03
CA GLU A 114 -10.39 22.29 18.53
C GLU A 114 -10.29 21.58 19.88
N SER A 115 -9.33 20.66 20.02
CA SER A 115 -9.10 19.96 21.27
C SER A 115 -8.48 20.88 22.33
N ALA A 116 -7.67 21.87 21.94
CA ALA A 116 -7.15 22.90 22.84
C ALA A 116 -8.29 23.74 23.45
N ASN A 117 -9.29 24.12 22.64
CA ASN A 117 -10.45 24.88 23.11
C ASN A 117 -11.29 24.09 24.13
N ALA A 118 -11.37 22.78 24.00
CA ALA A 118 -12.08 21.95 24.96
C ALA A 118 -11.43 21.92 26.36
N ILE A 119 -10.12 22.16 26.46
CA ILE A 119 -9.40 22.24 27.73
C ILE A 119 -9.97 23.36 28.61
N ILE A 120 -10.43 24.45 28.00
CA ILE A 120 -11.03 25.60 28.68
C ILE A 120 -12.27 25.19 29.49
N HIS A 121 -12.99 24.16 29.02
CA HIS A 121 -14.21 23.64 29.62
C HIS A 121 -13.97 22.55 30.68
N LEU A 122 -12.75 22.02 30.78
CA LEU A 122 -12.41 21.01 31.79
C LEU A 122 -12.31 21.64 33.19
N ARG A 123 -12.80 20.93 34.21
CA ARG A 123 -12.71 21.38 35.62
C ARG A 123 -11.39 20.94 36.29
N ALA A 124 -10.29 20.99 35.55
CA ALA A 124 -9.01 20.41 35.91
C ALA A 124 -8.09 21.37 36.68
N LYS A 125 -8.50 21.84 37.87
CA LYS A 125 -7.71 22.85 38.63
C LYS A 125 -6.30 22.40 39.03
N ASN A 126 -6.06 21.09 39.08
CA ASN A 126 -4.78 20.49 39.48
C ASN A 126 -3.95 19.99 38.28
N LEU A 127 -4.19 20.52 37.08
CA LEU A 127 -3.42 20.17 35.89
C LEU A 127 -1.95 20.60 36.09
N ARG A 128 -1.03 19.65 35.96
CA ARG A 128 0.41 19.84 36.15
C ARG A 128 1.18 19.77 34.84
N GLU A 129 0.77 18.89 33.94
CA GLU A 129 1.43 18.67 32.65
C GLU A 129 0.43 18.89 31.51
N LEU A 130 0.81 19.77 30.59
CA LEU A 130 0.06 20.05 29.37
C LEU A 130 0.99 19.88 28.17
N SER A 131 0.65 18.97 27.27
CA SER A 131 1.38 18.72 26.02
C SER A 131 0.46 18.83 24.81
N GLY A 132 0.89 19.46 23.73
CA GLY A 132 0.07 19.68 22.55
C GLY A 132 0.85 19.65 21.23
N ASP A 133 0.32 18.90 20.27
CA ASP A 133 0.88 18.75 18.93
C ASP A 133 -0.03 19.43 17.88
N TYR A 134 0.45 19.71 16.67
CA TYR A 134 -0.31 20.37 15.59
C TYR A 134 -0.89 21.74 15.99
N CYS A 135 -0.15 22.49 16.81
CA CYS A 135 -0.60 23.73 17.45
C CYS A 135 -0.53 24.99 16.56
N ARG A 136 -0.31 24.86 15.25
CA ARG A 136 -0.10 26.00 14.33
C ARG A 136 -1.19 27.07 14.35
N LYS A 137 -2.43 26.67 14.63
CA LYS A 137 -3.59 27.58 14.68
C LYS A 137 -3.80 28.24 16.05
N ILE A 138 -3.16 27.74 17.11
CA ILE A 138 -3.32 28.24 18.47
C ILE A 138 -2.73 29.64 18.58
N SER A 139 -3.51 30.55 19.15
CA SER A 139 -3.14 31.96 19.32
C SER A 139 -2.78 32.29 20.77
N ASP A 140 -2.16 33.46 20.95
CA ASP A 140 -1.90 34.03 22.28
C ASP A 140 -3.15 34.10 23.16
N ALA A 141 -4.31 34.43 22.58
CA ALA A 141 -5.57 34.53 23.30
C ALA A 141 -6.00 33.16 23.84
N THR A 142 -5.96 32.11 22.99
CA THR A 142 -6.30 30.74 23.39
C THR A 142 -5.38 30.27 24.51
N LEU A 143 -4.07 30.45 24.36
CA LEU A 143 -3.10 29.99 25.34
C LEU A 143 -3.21 30.75 26.66
N SER A 144 -3.43 32.08 26.61
CA SER A 144 -3.65 32.92 27.79
C SER A 144 -4.86 32.46 28.61
N VAL A 145 -5.97 32.11 27.95
CA VAL A 145 -7.16 31.58 28.64
C VAL A 145 -6.89 30.22 29.27
N ILE A 146 -6.13 29.35 28.60
CA ILE A 146 -5.76 28.04 29.14
C ILE A 146 -4.91 28.21 30.40
N VAL A 147 -3.82 28.98 30.34
CA VAL A 147 -2.90 29.12 31.49
C VAL A 147 -3.51 29.88 32.65
N ALA A 148 -4.38 30.87 32.40
CA ALA A 148 -5.11 31.57 33.45
C ALA A 148 -6.06 30.67 34.26
N ARG A 149 -6.45 29.50 33.72
CA ARG A 149 -7.31 28.53 34.43
C ARG A 149 -6.53 27.44 35.17
N HIS A 150 -5.24 27.27 34.85
CA HIS A 150 -4.43 26.13 35.27
C HIS A 150 -3.15 26.60 35.97
N GLU A 151 -3.28 27.36 37.06
CA GLU A 151 -2.17 27.99 37.79
C GLU A 151 -1.18 26.98 38.42
N SER A 152 -1.58 25.71 38.56
CA SER A 152 -0.76 24.63 39.10
C SER A 152 0.17 23.97 38.07
N LEU A 153 0.25 24.52 36.85
CA LEU A 153 1.04 23.94 35.78
C LEU A 153 2.53 23.92 36.12
N GLU A 154 3.13 22.73 36.03
CA GLU A 154 4.56 22.48 36.24
C GLU A 154 5.29 22.30 34.90
N SER A 155 4.61 21.79 33.88
CA SER A 155 5.17 21.50 32.55
C SER A 155 4.23 21.92 31.42
N LEU A 156 4.73 22.74 30.50
CA LEU A 156 4.05 23.15 29.27
C LEU A 156 4.89 22.80 28.05
N GLN A 157 4.35 22.01 27.13
CA GLN A 157 5.01 21.59 25.91
C GLN A 157 4.08 21.80 24.70
N LEU A 158 4.50 22.58 23.71
CA LEU A 158 3.78 22.79 22.45
C LEU A 158 4.73 22.58 21.27
N GLY A 159 4.46 21.61 20.42
CA GLY A 159 5.33 21.18 19.33
C GLY A 159 5.17 19.69 19.04
N PRO A 160 5.82 19.11 18.01
CA PRO A 160 6.95 19.67 17.27
C PRO A 160 6.59 20.70 16.19
N ASP A 161 5.32 20.80 15.79
CA ASP A 161 4.86 21.71 14.74
C ASP A 161 5.09 23.20 15.04
N PHE A 162 5.18 24.01 13.98
CA PHE A 162 5.43 25.45 14.11
C PHE A 162 4.23 26.20 14.72
N CYS A 163 4.42 26.75 15.93
CA CYS A 163 3.42 27.58 16.61
C CYS A 163 3.50 29.07 16.19
N GLU A 164 3.31 29.34 14.90
CA GLU A 164 3.55 30.68 14.29
C GLU A 164 2.67 31.82 14.84
N ARG A 165 1.54 31.47 15.49
CA ARG A 165 0.57 32.40 16.07
C ARG A 165 0.75 32.64 17.57
N ILE A 166 1.74 31.99 18.18
CA ILE A 166 2.16 32.24 19.55
C ILE A 166 3.30 33.26 19.52
N SER A 167 3.20 34.31 20.34
CA SER A 167 4.19 35.38 20.46
C SER A 167 4.78 35.47 21.88
N SER A 168 5.76 36.35 22.02
CA SER A 168 6.34 36.71 23.32
C SER A 168 5.31 37.19 24.35
N ASP A 169 4.14 37.71 23.95
CA ASP A 169 3.10 38.13 24.89
C ASP A 169 2.38 36.94 25.53
N ALA A 170 2.18 35.83 24.82
CA ALA A 170 1.71 34.60 25.43
C ALA A 170 2.73 34.01 26.41
N ILE A 171 4.03 34.13 26.10
CA ILE A 171 5.10 33.70 27.02
C ILE A 171 5.04 34.50 28.33
N LYS A 172 4.82 35.81 28.27
CA LYS A 172 4.58 36.64 29.46
C LYS A 172 3.33 36.20 30.22
N ALA A 173 2.24 35.89 29.52
CA ALA A 173 1.00 35.40 30.14
C ALA A 173 1.23 34.07 30.87
N ILE A 174 1.97 33.12 30.27
CA ILE A 174 2.40 31.86 30.90
C ILE A 174 3.18 32.16 32.19
N ALA A 175 4.18 33.04 32.11
CA ALA A 175 5.01 33.39 33.26
C ALA A 175 4.21 33.97 34.43
N HIS A 176 3.22 34.83 34.14
CA HIS A 176 2.39 35.45 35.18
C HIS A 176 1.37 34.48 35.79
N CYS A 177 0.83 33.53 35.01
CA CYS A 177 -0.24 32.64 35.46
C CYS A 177 0.27 31.34 36.09
N CYS A 178 1.48 30.89 35.75
CA CYS A 178 2.00 29.57 36.15
C CYS A 178 3.29 29.67 36.99
N PRO A 179 3.23 30.10 38.25
CA PRO A 179 4.43 30.31 39.09
C PRO A 179 5.16 29.02 39.47
N ASN A 180 4.52 27.86 39.33
CA ASN A 180 5.11 26.55 39.61
C ASN A 180 5.81 25.92 38.40
N LEU A 181 5.86 26.62 37.26
CA LEU A 181 6.42 26.11 36.03
C LEU A 181 7.91 25.75 36.23
N SER A 182 8.23 24.48 36.01
CA SER A 182 9.60 23.96 36.00
C SER A 182 10.09 23.65 34.59
N LYS A 183 9.17 23.39 33.66
CA LYS A 183 9.49 23.04 32.27
C LYS A 183 8.63 23.80 31.27
N ILE A 184 9.27 24.44 30.31
CA ILE A 184 8.62 25.08 29.17
C ILE A 184 9.34 24.66 27.87
N ARG A 185 8.59 24.12 26.91
CA ARG A 185 9.12 23.81 25.58
C ARG A 185 8.13 24.27 24.53
N LEU A 186 8.54 25.22 23.69
CA LEU A 186 7.70 25.79 22.64
C LEU A 186 8.43 25.67 21.30
N SER A 187 7.74 25.16 20.29
CA SER A 187 8.28 24.97 18.94
C SER A 187 7.75 26.01 17.95
N GLY A 188 8.64 26.52 17.08
CA GLY A 188 8.28 27.33 15.92
C GLY A 188 7.66 28.70 16.23
N ILE A 189 8.06 29.33 17.33
CA ILE A 189 7.72 30.73 17.61
C ILE A 189 8.61 31.64 16.76
N ARG A 190 8.01 32.67 16.16
CA ARG A 190 8.76 33.60 15.31
C ARG A 190 9.74 34.46 16.11
N ASP A 191 9.32 35.01 17.24
CA ASP A 191 10.16 35.90 18.03
C ASP A 191 9.94 35.71 19.54
N VAL A 192 11.02 35.33 20.23
CA VAL A 192 11.11 35.17 21.68
C VAL A 192 12.05 36.23 22.22
N ASN A 193 11.47 37.37 22.61
CA ASN A 193 12.24 38.54 23.02
C ASN A 193 12.74 38.46 24.47
N GLY A 194 13.75 39.27 24.80
CA GLY A 194 14.37 39.27 26.12
C GLY A 194 13.42 39.65 27.24
N ASP A 195 12.45 40.53 27.00
CA ASP A 195 11.44 40.91 28.01
C ASP A 195 10.62 39.70 28.47
N ALA A 196 10.14 38.88 27.54
CA ALA A 196 9.38 37.68 27.87
C ALA A 196 10.23 36.66 28.68
N ILE A 197 11.50 36.47 28.28
CA ILE A 197 12.43 35.56 28.97
C ILE A 197 12.76 36.06 30.38
N ASN A 198 12.97 37.38 30.55
CA ASN A 198 13.21 37.98 31.85
C ASN A 198 11.98 37.88 32.77
N VAL A 199 10.77 38.02 32.22
CA VAL A 199 9.53 37.83 32.97
C VAL A 199 9.37 36.37 33.40
N LEU A 200 9.69 35.40 32.53
CA LEU A 200 9.75 33.97 32.90
C LEU A 200 10.72 33.73 34.05
N ALA A 201 11.96 34.22 33.95
CA ALA A 201 12.98 34.06 34.98
C ALA A 201 12.56 34.67 36.33
N LYS A 202 11.82 35.79 36.29
CA LYS A 202 11.35 36.49 37.49
C LYS A 202 10.17 35.80 38.16
N HIS A 203 9.20 35.32 37.38
CA HIS A 203 7.93 34.81 37.92
C HIS A 203 7.87 33.27 38.07
N CYS A 204 8.78 32.54 37.42
CA CYS A 204 8.88 31.07 37.49
C CYS A 204 10.21 30.64 38.12
N PRO A 205 10.40 30.76 39.44
CA PRO A 205 11.69 30.48 40.10
C PRO A 205 12.11 29.01 40.07
N LYS A 206 11.18 28.10 39.74
CA LYS A 206 11.43 26.65 39.63
C LYS A 206 11.83 26.22 38.21
N LEU A 207 11.95 27.16 37.27
CA LEU A 207 12.19 26.88 35.86
C LEU A 207 13.60 26.31 35.63
N THR A 208 13.68 25.00 35.38
CA THR A 208 14.92 24.26 35.13
C THR A 208 15.10 23.86 33.67
N ASP A 209 14.00 23.69 32.94
CA ASP A 209 13.99 23.17 31.58
C ASP A 209 13.37 24.18 30.62
N ILE A 210 14.17 24.74 29.72
CA ILE A 210 13.72 25.71 28.71
C ILE A 210 14.04 25.17 27.32
N GLY A 211 13.02 25.10 26.46
CA GLY A 211 13.17 24.76 25.04
C GLY A 211 12.47 25.81 24.17
N PHE A 212 13.24 26.55 23.38
CA PHE A 212 12.73 27.38 22.30
C PHE A 212 13.22 26.77 20.99
N ILE A 213 12.47 25.79 20.50
CA ILE A 213 12.89 24.87 19.44
C ILE A 213 12.30 25.35 18.11
N ASP A 214 13.03 25.21 17.01
CA ASP A 214 12.64 25.65 15.67
C ASP A 214 12.14 27.12 15.64
N CYS A 215 12.56 27.94 16.61
CA CYS A 215 12.18 29.34 16.75
C CYS A 215 13.07 30.21 15.87
N LEU A 216 12.50 31.22 15.21
CA LEU A 216 13.27 32.02 14.25
C LEU A 216 14.25 32.96 14.96
N ASN A 217 13.76 33.77 15.91
CA ASN A 217 14.56 34.69 16.72
C ASN A 217 14.35 34.41 18.20
N VAL A 218 15.45 34.26 18.95
CA VAL A 218 15.45 34.05 20.40
C VAL A 218 16.54 34.92 21.00
N ASP A 219 16.20 35.76 21.98
CA ASP A 219 17.16 36.63 22.66
C ASP A 219 18.18 35.81 23.47
N GLU A 220 19.37 35.66 22.90
CA GLU A 220 20.44 34.86 23.48
C GLU A 220 21.01 35.44 24.79
N VAL A 221 20.89 36.76 24.97
CA VAL A 221 21.43 37.47 26.13
C VAL A 221 20.52 37.25 27.33
N ALA A 222 19.22 37.40 27.14
CA ALA A 222 18.23 37.17 28.19
C ALA A 222 18.23 35.70 28.67
N LEU A 223 18.39 34.73 27.76
CA LEU A 223 18.58 33.32 28.13
C LEU A 223 19.82 33.11 29.03
N GLY A 224 20.91 33.83 28.75
CA GLY A 224 22.13 33.80 29.56
C GLY A 224 21.97 34.33 30.98
N ASN A 225 20.86 35.01 31.29
CA ASN A 225 20.57 35.56 32.61
C ASN A 225 19.64 34.65 33.45
N VAL A 226 19.13 33.55 32.90
CA VAL A 226 18.21 32.64 33.61
C VAL A 226 19.01 31.67 34.49
N LEU A 227 19.38 32.11 35.69
CA LEU A 227 20.29 31.37 36.57
C LEU A 227 19.76 30.00 37.06
N SER A 228 18.44 29.77 37.02
CA SER A 228 17.81 28.52 37.44
C SER A 228 17.90 27.40 36.39
N VAL A 229 18.26 27.72 35.14
CA VAL A 229 18.23 26.76 34.03
C VAL A 229 19.27 25.66 34.21
N ARG A 230 18.81 24.40 34.08
CA ARG A 230 19.64 23.19 34.07
C ARG A 230 19.70 22.58 32.68
N PHE A 231 18.61 22.67 31.93
CA PHE A 231 18.48 22.10 30.61
C PHE A 231 17.97 23.16 29.64
N LEU A 232 18.74 23.41 28.58
CA LEU A 232 18.43 24.42 27.57
C LEU A 232 18.44 23.79 26.18
N SER A 233 17.39 23.99 25.39
CA SER A 233 17.38 23.66 23.97
C SER A 233 16.98 24.87 23.13
N VAL A 234 17.79 25.11 22.10
CA VAL A 234 17.57 26.13 21.06
C VAL A 234 17.73 25.51 19.67
N ALA A 235 17.45 24.19 19.58
CA ALA A 235 17.62 23.44 18.35
C ALA A 235 16.76 24.02 17.22
N GLY A 236 17.28 24.07 15.99
CA GLY A 236 16.58 24.60 14.82
C GLY A 236 16.45 26.14 14.78
N THR A 237 17.10 26.86 15.69
CA THR A 237 17.16 28.33 15.63
C THR A 237 18.22 28.80 14.62
N SER A 238 17.95 29.89 13.90
CA SER A 238 18.79 30.33 12.77
C SER A 238 19.48 31.69 12.93
N SER A 239 19.14 32.47 13.96
CA SER A 239 19.65 33.84 14.17
C SER A 239 20.66 33.98 15.32
N MET A 240 21.18 32.88 15.86
CA MET A 240 22.01 32.92 17.06
C MET A 240 23.45 33.37 16.81
N LYS A 241 23.92 34.36 17.58
CA LYS A 241 25.32 34.82 17.51
C LYS A 241 26.20 34.00 18.44
N TRP A 242 26.64 32.82 18.00
CA TRP A 242 27.41 31.86 18.82
C TRP A 242 28.68 32.40 19.49
N GLY A 243 29.31 33.41 18.87
CA GLY A 243 30.40 34.15 19.50
C GLY A 243 29.99 34.77 20.83
N VAL A 244 28.85 35.47 20.87
CA VAL A 244 28.29 36.10 22.08
C VAL A 244 27.73 35.03 23.02
N VAL A 245 26.92 34.10 22.50
CA VAL A 245 26.29 33.01 23.26
C VAL A 245 27.31 32.27 24.11
N SER A 246 28.41 31.83 23.51
CA SER A 246 29.44 31.05 24.20
C SER A 246 30.14 31.84 25.32
N HIS A 247 30.16 33.19 25.26
CA HIS A 247 30.68 34.06 26.32
C HIS A 247 29.70 34.34 27.46
N LEU A 248 28.41 34.12 27.24
CA LEU A 248 27.38 34.31 28.26
C LEU A 248 27.04 32.98 28.95
N TRP A 249 26.73 31.95 28.15
CA TRP A 249 26.15 30.71 28.68
C TRP A 249 27.14 29.84 29.45
N HIS A 250 28.46 29.99 29.24
CA HIS A 250 29.45 29.29 30.06
C HIS A 250 29.44 29.71 31.53
N LYS A 251 28.83 30.87 31.84
CA LYS A 251 28.69 31.40 33.21
C LYS A 251 27.41 30.92 33.90
N LEU A 252 26.51 30.21 33.21
CA LEU A 252 25.29 29.69 33.81
C LEU A 252 25.65 28.64 34.87
N PRO A 253 25.30 28.88 36.15
CA PRO A 253 25.83 28.10 37.26
C PRO A 253 25.25 26.69 37.32
N ASN A 254 24.05 26.46 36.78
CA ASN A 254 23.33 25.19 36.92
C ASN A 254 23.19 24.42 35.60
N LEU A 255 23.76 24.91 34.49
CA LEU A 255 23.58 24.30 33.17
C LEU A 255 24.25 22.93 33.09
N ILE A 256 23.44 21.88 32.90
CA ILE A 256 23.84 20.46 32.80
C ILE A 256 23.73 19.95 31.37
N GLY A 257 22.65 20.27 30.67
CA GLY A 257 22.37 19.82 29.30
C GLY A 257 22.07 20.97 28.37
N LEU A 258 22.69 20.95 27.19
CA LEU A 258 22.49 21.96 26.16
C LEU A 258 22.24 21.28 24.81
N ASP A 259 21.18 21.66 24.11
CA ASP A 259 20.86 21.20 22.77
C ASP A 259 20.84 22.38 21.79
N VAL A 260 21.69 22.28 20.78
CA VAL A 260 21.94 23.28 19.74
C VAL A 260 21.86 22.64 18.35
N SER A 261 21.23 21.48 18.26
CA SER A 261 21.09 20.72 17.01
C SER A 261 20.40 21.56 15.93
N ARG A 262 20.73 21.36 14.65
CA ARG A 262 20.12 22.11 13.54
C ARG A 262 20.33 23.63 13.61
N THR A 263 21.44 24.06 14.22
CA THR A 263 21.90 25.47 14.24
C THR A 263 23.24 25.62 13.52
N ASP A 264 23.71 26.85 13.34
CA ASP A 264 25.00 27.20 12.74
C ASP A 264 26.16 27.27 13.76
N ILE A 265 26.07 26.56 14.89
CA ILE A 265 27.13 26.57 15.90
C ILE A 265 28.46 26.06 15.32
N GLY A 266 29.53 26.83 15.52
CA GLY A 266 30.88 26.47 15.08
C GLY A 266 31.73 25.75 16.15
N PRO A 267 32.83 25.10 15.75
CA PRO A 267 33.75 24.38 16.64
C PRO A 267 34.30 25.20 17.81
N SER A 268 34.59 26.49 17.61
CA SER A 268 35.12 27.36 18.67
C SER A 268 34.11 27.62 19.79
N ALA A 269 32.82 27.76 19.45
CA ALA A 269 31.76 27.93 20.42
C ALA A 269 31.51 26.63 21.20
N VAL A 270 31.47 25.48 20.50
CA VAL A 270 31.40 24.16 21.12
C VAL A 270 32.55 23.92 22.10
N PHE A 271 33.78 24.21 21.68
CA PHE A 271 34.96 24.08 22.53
C PHE A 271 34.85 24.94 23.79
N ARG A 272 34.41 26.20 23.65
CA ARG A 272 34.24 27.11 24.78
C ARG A 272 33.20 26.59 25.77
N LEU A 273 32.02 26.19 25.27
CA LEU A 273 30.92 25.69 26.09
C LEU A 273 31.33 24.41 26.84
N LEU A 274 31.96 23.45 26.15
CA LEU A 274 32.40 22.21 26.78
C LEU A 274 33.60 22.41 27.72
N SER A 275 34.52 23.33 27.43
CA SER A 275 35.74 23.49 28.25
C SER A 275 35.56 24.42 29.44
N LEU A 276 34.77 25.49 29.29
CA LEU A 276 34.66 26.54 30.32
C LEU A 276 33.41 26.41 31.19
N THR A 277 32.35 25.73 30.75
CA THR A 277 31.14 25.57 31.56
C THR A 277 31.36 24.46 32.59
N GLN A 278 31.33 24.79 33.88
CA GLN A 278 31.74 23.86 34.93
C GLN A 278 30.81 22.63 35.05
N ASN A 279 29.50 22.84 35.00
CA ASN A 279 28.50 21.80 35.28
C ASN A 279 27.90 21.14 34.02
N LEU A 280 28.26 21.62 32.83
CA LEU A 280 27.75 21.06 31.58
C LEU A 280 28.27 19.63 31.38
N ARG A 281 27.34 18.66 31.34
CA ARG A 281 27.62 17.23 31.14
C ARG A 281 27.27 16.76 29.73
N VAL A 282 26.26 17.35 29.09
CA VAL A 282 25.77 16.91 27.76
C VAL A 282 25.58 18.11 26.83
N LEU A 283 26.15 18.01 25.63
CA LEU A 283 25.91 18.92 24.51
C LEU A 283 25.43 18.12 23.29
N ILE A 284 24.25 18.45 22.78
CA ILE A 284 23.69 17.85 21.55
C ILE A 284 23.83 18.89 20.43
N ALA A 285 24.53 18.53 19.37
CA ALA A 285 24.81 19.36 18.21
C ALA A 285 24.72 18.49 16.94
N LEU A 286 23.55 17.86 16.74
CA LEU A 286 23.27 17.05 15.56
C LEU A 286 22.85 17.94 14.40
N ASN A 287 23.36 17.64 13.21
CA ASN A 287 23.00 18.33 11.98
C ASN A 287 23.31 19.84 12.06
N CYS A 288 24.54 20.15 12.48
CA CYS A 288 25.08 21.49 12.62
C CYS A 288 26.13 21.73 11.52
N PRO A 289 25.79 22.35 10.37
CA PRO A 289 26.65 22.35 9.18
C PRO A 289 28.06 22.88 9.42
N ILE A 290 28.20 24.02 10.13
CA ILE A 290 29.50 24.64 10.41
C ILE A 290 30.39 23.76 11.29
N LEU A 291 29.80 23.05 12.27
CA LEU A 291 30.52 22.11 13.12
C LEU A 291 30.95 20.86 12.35
N GLU A 292 30.08 20.37 11.47
CA GLU A 292 30.19 19.07 10.81
C GLU A 292 30.99 19.11 9.52
N GLU A 293 31.20 20.29 8.92
CA GLU A 293 32.13 20.49 7.80
C GLU A 293 33.60 20.63 8.27
N ASP A 294 33.85 21.12 9.49
CA ASP A 294 35.21 21.37 9.99
C ASP A 294 36.00 20.07 10.25
N THR A 295 37.00 19.79 9.42
CA THR A 295 37.87 18.59 9.48
C THR A 295 38.81 18.57 10.69
N SER A 296 39.07 19.71 11.34
CA SER A 296 39.93 19.82 12.52
C SER A 296 39.22 19.48 13.83
N PHE A 297 37.89 19.35 13.79
CA PHE A 297 37.08 19.06 14.95
C PHE A 297 37.28 17.62 15.46
N SER A 298 37.63 17.48 16.75
CA SER A 298 37.82 16.18 17.39
C SER A 298 37.10 16.11 18.74
N ALA A 299 36.21 15.12 18.88
CA ALA A 299 35.41 14.91 20.07
C ALA A 299 36.19 14.32 21.26
N SER A 300 37.39 13.76 21.03
CA SER A 300 38.19 13.07 22.06
C SER A 300 38.77 14.01 23.14
N LYS A 301 38.58 15.33 23.00
CA LYS A 301 39.18 16.36 23.87
C LYS A 301 38.42 16.60 25.19
N TYR A 302 37.18 16.15 25.33
CA TYR A 302 36.31 16.55 26.44
C TYR A 302 36.11 15.40 27.44
N LYS A 303 36.98 15.30 28.46
CA LYS A 303 36.86 14.28 29.51
C LYS A 303 35.58 14.48 30.34
N ASN A 304 34.84 13.40 30.57
CA ASN A 304 33.61 13.33 31.37
C ASN A 304 32.41 14.17 30.86
N LYS A 305 32.43 14.58 29.58
CA LYS A 305 31.32 15.29 28.93
C LYS A 305 30.91 14.58 27.66
N LEU A 306 29.61 14.44 27.45
CA LEU A 306 29.04 13.87 26.24
C LEU A 306 28.83 14.98 25.20
N LEU A 307 29.41 14.78 24.03
CA LEU A 307 29.04 15.51 22.82
C LEU A 307 28.32 14.53 21.87
N VAL A 308 27.13 14.92 21.42
CA VAL A 308 26.37 14.20 20.40
C VAL A 308 26.41 15.01 19.10
N SER A 309 27.10 14.52 18.08
CA SER A 309 27.08 15.07 16.72
C SER A 309 27.22 13.95 15.67
N LEU A 310 27.01 14.25 14.39
CA LEU A 310 27.12 13.26 13.31
C LEU A 310 28.52 12.62 13.21
N ARG A 311 29.56 13.29 13.71
CA ARG A 311 30.95 12.80 13.71
C ARG A 311 31.34 12.00 14.96
N THR A 312 30.42 11.82 15.91
CA THR A 312 30.66 11.07 17.15
C THR A 312 30.03 9.70 17.09
N ASP A 313 30.66 8.72 17.75
CA ASP A 313 30.00 7.46 18.11
C ASP A 313 29.11 7.72 19.32
N ILE A 314 27.82 7.92 19.06
CA ILE A 314 26.84 8.37 20.04
C ILE A 314 26.67 7.32 21.13
N PHE A 315 26.63 6.04 20.77
CA PHE A 315 26.48 4.95 21.74
C PHE A 315 27.71 4.84 22.66
N LYS A 316 28.92 4.95 22.11
CA LYS A 316 30.15 4.97 22.91
C LYS A 316 30.24 6.20 23.82
N GLY A 317 29.81 7.36 23.31
CA GLY A 317 29.69 8.58 24.11
C GLY A 317 28.71 8.40 25.28
N LEU A 318 27.52 7.86 25.01
CA LEU A 318 26.51 7.60 26.04
C LEU A 318 27.01 6.61 27.08
N ALA A 319 27.69 5.54 26.65
CA ALA A 319 28.29 4.56 27.57
C ALA A 319 29.28 5.22 28.54
N SER A 320 30.01 6.25 28.12
CA SER A 320 30.96 6.97 28.96
C SER A 320 30.32 7.81 30.09
N LEU A 321 29.01 8.07 30.02
CA LEU A 321 28.28 8.71 31.11
C LEU A 321 28.05 7.76 32.32
N PHE A 322 28.24 6.45 32.13
CA PHE A 322 28.03 5.42 33.16
C PHE A 322 29.36 4.90 33.70
N PHE A 323 29.45 4.66 35.02
CA PHE A 323 30.68 4.20 35.69
C PHE A 323 31.03 2.72 35.42
N ASP A 324 30.05 1.89 35.06
CA ASP A 324 30.21 0.44 34.94
C ASP A 324 30.48 0.02 33.48
N ASN A 325 31.77 -0.10 33.15
CA ASN A 325 32.30 -0.18 31.78
C ASN A 325 32.20 -1.59 31.12
N THR A 326 31.38 -2.50 31.67
CA THR A 326 31.53 -3.95 31.44
C THR A 326 30.49 -4.62 30.54
N LYS A 327 29.41 -3.94 30.11
CA LYS A 327 28.49 -4.45 29.08
C LYS A 327 28.36 -3.43 27.94
N ARG A 328 28.94 -3.76 26.78
CA ARG A 328 29.13 -2.85 25.64
C ARG A 328 28.24 -3.24 24.47
N GLY A 329 27.47 -2.29 23.95
CA GLY A 329 26.70 -2.42 22.70
C GLY A 329 25.69 -1.29 22.49
N LYS A 330 24.92 -1.34 21.40
CA LYS A 330 23.82 -0.39 21.04
C LYS A 330 22.67 -0.28 22.07
N ASN A 331 22.76 -0.97 23.21
CA ASN A 331 21.70 -1.10 24.21
C ASN A 331 21.85 -0.16 25.42
N VAL A 332 22.65 0.90 25.32
CA VAL A 332 23.01 1.77 26.45
C VAL A 332 21.79 2.34 27.19
N PHE A 333 20.74 2.77 26.48
CA PHE A 333 19.52 3.24 27.13
C PHE A 333 18.77 2.13 27.88
N LEU A 334 18.75 0.90 27.33
CA LEU A 334 18.13 -0.25 27.98
C LEU A 334 18.89 -0.67 29.25
N ASP A 335 20.22 -0.66 29.19
CA ASP A 335 21.09 -0.95 30.33
C ASP A 335 20.88 0.09 31.45
N TRP A 336 20.72 1.37 31.09
CA TRP A 336 20.38 2.40 32.08
C TRP A 336 19.01 2.16 32.72
N ARG A 337 17.97 1.90 31.92
CA ARG A 337 16.60 1.68 32.42
C ARG A 337 16.51 0.47 33.36
N THR A 338 17.38 -0.52 33.20
CA THR A 338 17.42 -1.73 34.03
C THR A 338 18.35 -1.62 35.24
N SER A 339 19.25 -0.63 35.27
CA SER A 339 20.20 -0.43 36.36
C SER A 339 19.57 0.33 37.54
N LYS A 340 19.84 -0.10 38.78
CA LYS A 340 19.47 0.64 40.00
C LYS A 340 20.45 1.80 40.20
N ASN A 341 20.21 2.91 39.49
CA ASN A 341 21.12 4.05 39.49
C ASN A 341 20.73 5.08 40.58
N ASN A 342 21.67 5.38 41.48
CA ASN A 342 21.49 6.36 42.57
C ASN A 342 21.94 7.78 42.20
N ASP A 343 22.46 7.99 40.98
CA ASP A 343 22.86 9.31 40.48
C ASP A 343 21.61 10.13 40.09
N LYS A 344 21.32 11.16 40.89
CA LYS A 344 20.18 12.06 40.68
C LYS A 344 20.27 12.85 39.38
N ASP A 345 21.46 13.22 38.93
CA ASP A 345 21.62 13.99 37.68
C ASP A 345 21.35 13.10 36.46
N LEU A 346 21.80 11.84 36.47
CA LEU A 346 21.51 10.91 35.38
C LEU A 346 20.01 10.63 35.25
N ASN A 347 19.27 10.63 36.37
CA ASN A 347 17.81 10.48 36.37
C ASN A 347 17.06 11.65 35.72
N GLU A 348 17.70 12.81 35.58
CA GLU A 348 17.16 13.97 34.86
C GLU A 348 17.72 14.08 33.43
N ILE A 349 19.03 13.80 33.25
CA ILE A 349 19.73 13.89 31.97
C ILE A 349 19.16 12.92 30.94
N ILE A 350 18.93 11.65 31.31
CA ILE A 350 18.53 10.63 30.32
C ILE A 350 17.12 10.92 29.77
N PRO A 351 16.09 11.18 30.59
CA PRO A 351 14.78 11.56 30.06
C PRO A 351 14.83 12.84 29.21
N TRP A 352 15.62 13.84 29.61
CA TRP A 352 15.80 15.04 28.81
C TRP A 352 16.45 14.74 27.45
N LEU A 353 17.53 13.95 27.46
CA LEU A 353 18.26 13.53 26.27
C LEU A 353 17.39 12.72 25.30
N GLU A 354 16.65 11.73 25.80
CA GLU A 354 15.71 10.94 25.00
C GLU A 354 14.68 11.83 24.30
N TRP A 355 14.19 12.85 25.01
CA TRP A 355 13.25 13.80 24.45
C TRP A 355 13.89 14.65 23.32
N MET A 356 15.09 15.19 23.55
CA MET A 356 15.77 16.04 22.55
C MET A 356 16.21 15.24 21.31
N LEU A 357 16.71 14.02 21.51
CA LEU A 357 17.09 13.14 20.40
C LEU A 357 15.88 12.71 19.58
N SER A 358 14.79 12.28 20.22
CA SER A 358 13.57 11.90 19.47
C SER A 358 13.01 13.06 18.65
N HIS A 359 13.02 14.27 19.19
CA HIS A 359 12.60 15.47 18.47
C HIS A 359 13.54 15.77 17.29
N THR A 360 14.85 15.86 17.54
CA THR A 360 15.83 16.22 16.52
C THR A 360 15.88 15.20 15.39
N LEU A 361 15.87 13.90 15.71
CA LEU A 361 15.88 12.83 14.71
C LEU A 361 14.62 12.84 13.85
N LEU A 362 13.43 13.01 14.44
CA LEU A 362 12.19 13.13 13.67
C LEU A 362 12.27 14.29 12.67
N ARG A 363 12.71 15.47 13.13
CA ARG A 363 12.83 16.65 12.25
C ARG A 363 13.88 16.46 11.15
N SER A 364 14.98 15.76 11.45
CA SER A 364 15.98 15.40 10.44
C SER A 364 15.46 14.36 9.43
N ALA A 365 14.53 13.50 9.83
CA ALA A 365 13.87 12.55 8.93
C ALA A 365 12.86 13.24 8.00
N GLU A 366 12.10 14.22 8.51
CA GLU A 366 11.11 15.02 7.76
C GLU A 366 11.75 15.99 6.74
N SER A 367 13.04 16.30 6.88
CA SER A 367 13.78 17.21 6.00
C SER A 367 15.08 16.54 5.56
N PRO A 368 15.00 15.53 4.66
CA PRO A 368 16.17 14.75 4.25
C PRO A 368 17.20 15.66 3.57
N GLN A 369 18.29 15.94 4.28
CA GLN A 369 19.45 16.66 3.75
C GLN A 369 20.39 15.66 3.07
N GLN A 370 20.99 16.07 1.94
CA GLN A 370 22.01 15.27 1.25
C GLN A 370 23.19 14.98 2.21
N GLY A 371 23.54 13.70 2.40
CA GLY A 371 24.71 13.27 3.18
C GLY A 371 24.43 12.63 4.55
N LEU A 372 23.17 12.49 4.97
CA LEU A 372 22.81 11.81 6.23
C LEU A 372 22.65 10.28 6.11
N ASP A 373 22.80 9.71 4.92
CA ASP A 373 22.52 8.29 4.65
C ASP A 373 23.36 7.36 5.53
N ASN A 374 24.68 7.60 5.60
CA ASN A 374 25.58 6.82 6.42
C ASN A 374 25.22 6.91 7.91
N PHE A 375 24.86 8.11 8.39
CA PHE A 375 24.44 8.29 9.77
C PHE A 375 23.19 7.46 10.08
N TRP A 376 22.17 7.50 9.22
CA TRP A 376 20.92 6.77 9.42
C TRP A 376 21.14 5.25 9.47
N VAL A 377 21.97 4.73 8.58
CA VAL A 377 22.29 3.30 8.49
C VAL A 377 23.17 2.83 9.67
N GLU A 378 24.13 3.65 10.10
CA GLU A 378 25.10 3.26 11.15
C GLU A 378 24.58 3.46 12.57
N GLN A 379 23.90 4.59 12.83
CA GLN A 379 23.55 5.03 14.19
C GLN A 379 22.09 5.46 14.33
N GLY A 380 21.53 6.20 13.36
CA GLY A 380 20.22 6.83 13.46
C GLY A 380 19.06 5.84 13.64
N GLY A 381 19.01 4.77 12.85
CA GLY A 381 18.01 3.72 12.99
C GLY A 381 18.07 3.02 14.37
N ALA A 382 19.29 2.68 14.82
CA ALA A 382 19.50 2.10 16.15
C ALA A 382 19.09 3.04 17.29
N LEU A 383 19.34 4.35 17.14
CA LEU A 383 18.91 5.35 18.12
C LEU A 383 17.39 5.42 18.21
N LEU A 384 16.69 5.48 17.07
CA LEU A 384 15.23 5.47 17.05
C LEU A 384 14.67 4.21 17.72
N LEU A 385 15.21 3.02 17.41
CA LEU A 385 14.83 1.76 18.06
C LEU A 385 15.05 1.77 19.58
N SER A 386 16.12 2.43 20.04
CA SER A 386 16.40 2.58 21.47
C SER A 386 15.42 3.54 22.17
N LEU A 387 15.04 4.62 21.48
CA LEU A 387 14.10 5.63 21.95
C LEU A 387 12.65 5.13 21.97
N MET A 388 12.27 4.24 21.05
CA MET A 388 10.96 3.56 21.06
C MET A 388 10.71 2.74 22.35
N GLN A 389 11.78 2.37 23.05
CA GLN A 389 11.73 1.67 24.33
C GLN A 389 11.75 2.62 25.55
N SER A 390 11.62 3.93 25.35
CA SER A 390 11.57 4.94 26.43
C SER A 390 10.33 4.76 27.31
N SER A 391 10.45 5.19 28.56
CA SER A 391 9.30 5.32 29.47
C SER A 391 8.41 6.53 29.16
N GLN A 392 8.91 7.48 28.36
CA GLN A 392 8.18 8.68 27.96
C GLN A 392 7.37 8.41 26.69
N GLU A 393 6.05 8.52 26.80
CA GLU A 393 5.14 8.19 25.71
C GLU A 393 5.39 9.03 24.45
N ASP A 394 5.61 10.34 24.61
CA ASP A 394 5.88 11.25 23.50
C ASP A 394 7.20 10.93 22.78
N VAL A 395 8.17 10.34 23.51
CA VAL A 395 9.43 9.86 22.92
C VAL A 395 9.19 8.62 22.08
N GLN A 396 8.40 7.66 22.60
CA GLN A 396 8.09 6.44 21.87
C GLN A 396 7.35 6.74 20.56
N GLU A 397 6.34 7.61 20.62
CA GLU A 397 5.55 8.02 19.45
C GLU A 397 6.43 8.72 18.41
N ARG A 398 7.19 9.76 18.79
CA ARG A 398 8.10 10.44 17.85
C ARG A 398 9.18 9.54 17.28
N ALA A 399 9.69 8.59 18.07
CA ALA A 399 10.68 7.65 17.58
C ALA A 399 10.09 6.67 16.57
N ALA A 400 8.86 6.19 16.79
CA ALA A 400 8.12 5.37 15.83
C ALA A 400 7.79 6.15 14.55
N THR A 401 7.31 7.40 14.66
CA THR A 401 7.08 8.28 13.51
C THR A 401 8.37 8.58 12.75
N GLY A 402 9.46 8.87 13.46
CA GLY A 402 10.78 9.10 12.86
C GLY A 402 11.27 7.87 12.10
N LEU A 403 11.03 6.67 12.63
CA LEU A 403 11.37 5.41 11.98
C LEU A 403 10.49 5.12 10.75
N ALA A 404 9.20 5.45 10.81
CA ALA A 404 8.31 5.36 9.66
C ALA A 404 8.69 6.35 8.53
N THR A 405 9.19 7.53 8.91
CA THR A 405 9.47 8.64 7.99
C THR A 405 10.82 8.49 7.32
N PHE A 406 11.89 8.17 8.08
CA PHE A 406 13.25 8.19 7.52
C PHE A 406 13.53 7.10 6.48
N VAL A 407 12.73 6.03 6.44
CA VAL A 407 12.89 4.98 5.40
C VAL A 407 12.32 5.41 4.06
N VAL A 408 11.40 6.38 4.04
CA VAL A 408 10.75 6.87 2.82
C VAL A 408 11.65 7.93 2.17
N ILE A 409 11.97 7.73 0.89
CA ILE A 409 12.74 8.69 0.08
C ILE A 409 11.79 9.63 -0.66
N ASP A 410 10.70 9.08 -1.18
CA ASP A 410 9.72 9.80 -1.98
C ASP A 410 8.31 9.32 -1.62
N ASP A 411 7.53 10.23 -1.02
CA ASP A 411 6.13 9.99 -0.64
C ASP A 411 5.23 9.78 -1.86
N GLU A 412 5.54 10.39 -3.02
CA GLU A 412 4.70 10.27 -4.23
C GLU A 412 4.86 8.91 -4.89
N ASN A 413 6.09 8.38 -4.90
CA ASN A 413 6.42 7.09 -5.52
C ASN A 413 6.46 5.92 -4.51
N ALA A 414 6.13 6.17 -3.24
CA ALA A 414 6.25 5.21 -2.14
C ALA A 414 7.62 4.50 -2.09
N SER A 415 8.69 5.18 -2.52
CA SER A 415 10.01 4.59 -2.63
C SER A 415 10.72 4.65 -1.28
N ILE A 416 11.41 3.56 -0.94
CA ILE A 416 12.14 3.45 0.33
C ILE A 416 13.64 3.22 0.12
N ASP A 417 14.42 3.63 1.10
CA ASP A 417 15.85 3.33 1.17
C ASP A 417 16.06 1.91 1.74
N CYS A 418 16.47 0.98 0.88
CA CYS A 418 16.73 -0.41 1.27
C CYS A 418 17.78 -0.54 2.38
N GLY A 419 18.84 0.29 2.36
CA GLY A 419 19.90 0.25 3.37
C GLY A 419 19.40 0.67 4.75
N ARG A 420 18.55 1.72 4.80
CA ARG A 420 17.88 2.18 6.03
C ARG A 420 16.89 1.14 6.55
N ALA A 421 16.08 0.54 5.67
CA ALA A 421 15.12 -0.50 6.02
C ALA A 421 15.81 -1.75 6.61
N GLU A 422 16.87 -2.23 5.97
CA GLU A 422 17.65 -3.38 6.45
C GLU A 422 18.43 -3.07 7.73
N ALA A 423 18.84 -1.82 7.96
CA ALA A 423 19.44 -1.41 9.23
C ALA A 423 18.47 -1.56 10.41
N VAL A 424 17.20 -1.19 10.22
CA VAL A 424 16.15 -1.40 11.24
C VAL A 424 15.96 -2.90 11.54
N MET A 425 15.94 -3.72 10.49
CA MET A 425 15.76 -5.16 10.62
C MET A 425 16.88 -5.83 11.44
N ARG A 426 18.15 -5.48 11.17
CA ARG A 426 19.32 -6.11 11.82
C ARG A 426 19.39 -5.94 13.34
N ASP A 427 18.82 -4.88 13.88
CA ASP A 427 18.87 -4.55 15.31
C ASP A 427 17.64 -5.06 16.09
N GLY A 428 16.92 -6.06 15.56
CA GLY A 428 15.69 -6.58 16.19
C GLY A 428 14.53 -5.59 16.16
N GLY A 429 14.58 -4.61 15.26
CA GLY A 429 13.59 -3.54 15.16
C GLY A 429 12.20 -4.03 14.81
N ILE A 430 12.09 -5.10 13.99
CA ILE A 430 10.80 -5.69 13.61
C ILE A 430 10.05 -6.19 14.84
N ARG A 431 10.70 -6.96 15.72
CA ARG A 431 10.09 -7.46 16.96
C ARG A 431 9.60 -6.34 17.87
N LEU A 432 10.39 -5.27 17.99
CA LEU A 432 10.03 -4.10 18.79
C LEU A 432 8.80 -3.40 18.20
N LEU A 433 8.77 -3.18 16.89
CA LEU A 433 7.62 -2.61 16.18
C LEU A 433 6.36 -3.46 16.35
N LEU A 434 6.47 -4.78 16.17
CA LEU A 434 5.36 -5.71 16.37
C LEU A 434 4.86 -5.71 17.82
N GLY A 435 5.75 -5.55 18.80
CA GLY A 435 5.40 -5.39 20.21
C GLY A 435 4.61 -4.09 20.46
N LEU A 436 5.00 -2.98 19.85
CA LEU A 436 4.32 -1.70 19.98
C LEU A 436 3.00 -1.65 19.20
N ALA A 437 2.90 -2.35 18.07
CA ALA A 437 1.67 -2.54 17.32
C ALA A 437 0.59 -3.29 18.14
N LYS A 438 0.99 -4.13 19.11
CA LYS A 438 0.09 -4.78 20.08
C LYS A 438 -0.33 -3.87 21.25
N SER A 439 0.21 -2.66 21.33
CA SER A 439 -0.15 -1.72 22.39
C SER A 439 -1.62 -1.31 22.33
N TRP A 440 -2.26 -1.12 23.48
CA TRP A 440 -3.60 -0.54 23.56
C TRP A 440 -3.63 0.97 23.27
N ARG A 441 -2.45 1.60 23.13
CA ARG A 441 -2.33 3.03 22.86
C ARG A 441 -2.44 3.26 21.36
N GLU A 442 -3.58 3.78 20.93
CA GLU A 442 -3.90 3.94 19.51
C GLU A 442 -2.85 4.77 18.73
N GLY A 443 -2.29 5.83 19.33
CA GLY A 443 -1.25 6.64 18.69
C GLY A 443 -0.01 5.81 18.37
N LEU A 444 0.54 5.15 19.40
CA LEU A 444 1.71 4.28 19.26
C LEU A 444 1.45 3.06 18.35
N GLN A 445 0.26 2.48 18.45
CA GLN A 445 -0.17 1.36 17.62
C GLN A 445 -0.24 1.76 16.14
N SER A 446 -0.76 2.94 15.83
CA SER A 446 -0.82 3.47 14.46
C SER A 446 0.56 3.75 13.89
N GLU A 447 1.43 4.44 14.65
CA GLU A 447 2.78 4.77 14.19
C GLU A 447 3.65 3.51 14.00
N ALA A 448 3.49 2.51 14.87
CA ALA A 448 4.17 1.23 14.72
C ALA A 448 3.67 0.47 13.47
N ALA A 449 2.36 0.42 13.24
CA ALA A 449 1.78 -0.20 12.05
C ALA A 449 2.26 0.50 10.76
N LYS A 450 2.32 1.84 10.77
CA LYS A 450 2.84 2.63 9.65
C LYS A 450 4.29 2.33 9.35
N ALA A 451 5.14 2.29 10.38
CA ALA A 451 6.54 1.91 10.23
C ALA A 451 6.70 0.50 9.65
N ILE A 452 5.92 -0.48 10.13
CA ILE A 452 5.91 -1.85 9.59
C ILE A 452 5.48 -1.85 8.12
N ALA A 453 4.43 -1.10 7.78
CA ALA A 453 3.93 -1.02 6.41
C ALA A 453 4.99 -0.47 5.46
N ASN A 454 5.59 0.68 5.78
CA ASN A 454 6.63 1.30 4.97
C ASN A 454 7.86 0.40 4.81
N LEU A 455 8.30 -0.25 5.89
CA LEU A 455 9.41 -1.19 5.86
C LEU A 455 9.15 -2.42 4.98
N SER A 456 7.89 -2.88 4.94
CA SER A 456 7.48 -4.08 4.19
C SER A 456 7.45 -3.88 2.67
N VAL A 457 7.75 -2.69 2.16
CA VAL A 457 8.03 -2.49 0.72
C VAL A 457 9.33 -3.23 0.32
N ASN A 458 10.28 -3.40 1.24
CA ASN A 458 11.49 -4.17 1.01
C ASN A 458 11.21 -5.67 1.26
N ALA A 459 11.53 -6.52 0.27
CA ALA A 459 11.25 -7.95 0.34
C ALA A 459 11.93 -8.69 1.51
N ASN A 460 13.18 -8.32 1.85
CA ASN A 460 13.88 -8.94 2.98
C ASN A 460 13.19 -8.60 4.31
N VAL A 461 12.75 -7.35 4.45
CA VAL A 461 12.03 -6.91 5.65
C VAL A 461 10.62 -7.48 5.70
N ALA A 462 9.91 -7.53 4.57
CA ALA A 462 8.61 -8.19 4.45
C ALA A 462 8.66 -9.65 4.94
N LYS A 463 9.68 -10.39 4.50
CA LYS A 463 9.94 -11.75 4.96
C LYS A 463 10.19 -11.82 6.46
N ALA A 464 11.02 -10.94 7.02
CA ALA A 464 11.27 -10.88 8.46
C ALA A 464 10.00 -10.54 9.26
N VAL A 465 9.17 -9.63 8.76
CA VAL A 465 7.86 -9.29 9.36
C VAL A 465 6.95 -10.52 9.37
N ALA A 466 6.90 -11.29 8.27
CA ALA A 466 6.11 -12.52 8.21
C ALA A 466 6.61 -13.58 9.19
N GLU A 467 7.92 -13.84 9.22
CA GLU A 467 8.56 -14.83 10.11
C GLU A 467 8.39 -14.50 11.60
N GLU A 468 8.31 -13.23 11.98
CA GLU A 468 8.05 -12.79 13.35
C GLU A 468 6.56 -12.70 13.72
N GLY A 469 5.66 -13.20 12.86
CA GLY A 469 4.21 -13.24 13.12
C GLY A 469 3.48 -11.91 12.87
N GLY A 470 4.09 -11.02 12.06
CA GLY A 470 3.53 -9.71 11.73
C GLY A 470 2.22 -9.77 10.94
N ILE A 471 2.02 -10.80 10.12
CA ILE A 471 0.79 -10.99 9.33
C ILE A 471 -0.44 -11.12 10.24
N GLU A 472 -0.38 -11.95 11.28
CA GLU A 472 -1.49 -12.13 12.24
C GLU A 472 -1.81 -10.82 12.98
N ILE A 473 -0.75 -10.07 13.34
CA ILE A 473 -0.88 -8.79 14.04
C ILE A 473 -1.58 -7.78 13.12
N LEU A 474 -1.10 -7.59 11.89
CA LEU A 474 -1.69 -6.66 10.94
C LEU A 474 -3.13 -7.05 10.55
N ALA A 475 -3.41 -8.34 10.36
CA ALA A 475 -4.78 -8.82 10.14
C ALA A 475 -5.70 -8.53 11.34
N GLY A 476 -5.20 -8.63 12.57
CA GLY A 476 -5.90 -8.21 13.78
C GLY A 476 -6.16 -6.69 13.82
N LEU A 477 -5.14 -5.90 13.52
CA LEU A 477 -5.21 -4.42 13.52
C LEU A 477 -6.10 -3.87 12.41
N ALA A 478 -6.19 -4.52 11.26
CA ALA A 478 -7.12 -4.17 10.19
C ALA A 478 -8.59 -4.20 10.67
N ARG A 479 -8.91 -4.96 11.73
CA ARG A 479 -10.27 -4.99 12.32
C ARG A 479 -10.53 -3.85 13.31
N SER A 480 -9.53 -3.00 13.57
CA SER A 480 -9.62 -1.89 14.53
C SER A 480 -10.80 -0.96 14.24
N MET A 481 -11.34 -0.37 15.31
CA MET A 481 -12.32 0.72 15.22
C MET A 481 -11.64 2.08 15.00
N ASN A 482 -10.34 2.18 15.25
CA ASN A 482 -9.55 3.35 14.88
C ASN A 482 -9.18 3.26 13.39
N LYS A 483 -9.67 4.23 12.62
CA LYS A 483 -9.46 4.29 11.16
C LYS A 483 -7.98 4.30 10.79
N LEU A 484 -7.12 5.07 11.48
CA LEU A 484 -5.70 5.17 11.15
C LEU A 484 -4.99 3.83 11.38
N VAL A 485 -5.25 3.18 12.51
CA VAL A 485 -4.69 1.85 12.80
C VAL A 485 -5.09 0.85 11.71
N ALA A 486 -6.38 0.85 11.33
CA ALA A 486 -6.86 -0.03 10.27
C ALA A 486 -6.28 0.31 8.89
N GLU A 487 -6.10 1.60 8.59
CA GLU A 487 -5.49 2.09 7.34
C GLU A 487 -4.05 1.60 7.20
N GLU A 488 -3.23 1.83 8.21
CA GLU A 488 -1.82 1.44 8.22
C GLU A 488 -1.66 -0.08 8.22
N ALA A 489 -2.55 -0.80 8.93
CA ALA A 489 -2.59 -2.25 8.90
C ALA A 489 -2.94 -2.81 7.52
N ALA A 490 -3.93 -2.23 6.84
CA ALA A 490 -4.27 -2.59 5.46
C ALA A 490 -3.11 -2.28 4.50
N GLY A 491 -2.38 -1.19 4.71
CA GLY A 491 -1.16 -0.85 3.96
C GLY A 491 -0.05 -1.89 4.14
N GLY A 492 0.18 -2.33 5.38
CA GLY A 492 1.12 -3.41 5.65
C GLY A 492 0.73 -4.73 4.98
N LEU A 493 -0.56 -5.10 5.03
CA LEU A 493 -1.06 -6.28 4.33
C LEU A 493 -0.94 -6.15 2.80
N TRP A 494 -1.15 -4.96 2.25
CA TRP A 494 -0.95 -4.71 0.82
C TRP A 494 0.51 -4.96 0.43
N ASN A 495 1.47 -4.38 1.15
CA ASN A 495 2.89 -4.56 0.85
C ASN A 495 3.33 -6.03 1.01
N LEU A 496 2.86 -6.72 2.06
CA LEU A 496 3.15 -8.14 2.26
C LEU A 496 2.54 -9.03 1.17
N SER A 497 1.35 -8.71 0.68
CA SER A 497 0.64 -9.50 -0.35
C SER A 497 1.29 -9.47 -1.74
N VAL A 498 2.30 -8.62 -1.96
CA VAL A 498 3.14 -8.64 -3.16
C VAL A 498 3.97 -9.93 -3.24
N GLY A 499 4.41 -10.47 -2.10
CA GLY A 499 5.15 -11.73 -2.04
C GLY A 499 4.21 -12.94 -2.11
N GLU A 500 4.43 -13.83 -3.08
CA GLU A 500 3.60 -15.04 -3.29
C GLU A 500 3.60 -15.95 -2.05
N GLU A 501 4.73 -16.05 -1.35
CA GLU A 501 4.89 -16.86 -0.14
C GLU A 501 4.05 -16.36 1.06
N HIS A 502 3.60 -15.10 1.04
CA HIS A 502 2.85 -14.50 2.14
C HIS A 502 1.33 -14.60 1.95
N LYS A 503 0.84 -14.76 0.71
CA LYS A 503 -0.61 -14.71 0.40
C LYS A 503 -1.41 -15.74 1.19
N GLY A 504 -0.93 -16.98 1.27
CA GLY A 504 -1.55 -18.04 2.06
C GLY A 504 -1.62 -17.72 3.55
N ALA A 505 -0.54 -17.16 4.13
CA ALA A 505 -0.52 -16.77 5.53
C ALA A 505 -1.46 -15.59 5.83
N ILE A 506 -1.59 -14.63 4.90
CA ILE A 506 -2.57 -13.53 5.01
C ILE A 506 -4.00 -14.06 5.03
N ALA A 507 -4.30 -15.03 4.17
CA ALA A 507 -5.58 -15.70 4.11
C ALA A 507 -5.90 -16.45 5.42
N GLU A 508 -4.95 -17.28 5.89
CA GLU A 508 -5.07 -18.07 7.13
C GLU A 508 -5.24 -17.21 8.39
N ALA A 509 -4.60 -16.03 8.45
CA ALA A 509 -4.79 -15.04 9.52
C ALA A 509 -6.16 -14.32 9.48
N GLY A 510 -7.01 -14.63 8.49
CA GLY A 510 -8.29 -13.98 8.24
C GLY A 510 -8.13 -12.54 7.73
N GLY A 511 -6.99 -12.22 7.12
CA GLY A 511 -6.70 -10.90 6.54
C GLY A 511 -7.68 -10.54 5.42
N ILE A 512 -8.04 -11.50 4.57
CA ILE A 512 -9.03 -11.31 3.49
C ILE A 512 -10.37 -10.79 4.06
N GLN A 513 -10.93 -11.47 5.05
CA GLN A 513 -12.19 -11.03 5.67
C GLN A 513 -12.06 -9.65 6.30
N ALA A 514 -10.94 -9.35 6.97
CA ALA A 514 -10.71 -8.04 7.57
C ALA A 514 -10.67 -6.91 6.52
N LEU A 515 -10.03 -7.15 5.37
CA LEU A 515 -9.95 -6.19 4.26
C LEU A 515 -11.33 -5.94 3.63
N VAL A 516 -12.12 -7.00 3.43
CA VAL A 516 -13.50 -6.88 2.92
C VAL A 516 -14.39 -6.10 3.91
N ASP A 517 -14.31 -6.42 5.21
CA ASP A 517 -15.06 -5.71 6.25
C ASP A 517 -14.70 -4.22 6.30
N LEU A 518 -13.43 -3.86 6.06
CA LEU A 518 -12.99 -2.47 5.99
C LEU A 518 -13.65 -1.69 4.85
N ILE A 519 -13.76 -2.32 3.68
CA ILE A 519 -14.43 -1.72 2.52
C ILE A 519 -15.87 -1.37 2.85
N PHE A 520 -16.60 -2.29 3.49
CA PHE A 520 -17.99 -2.04 3.90
C PHE A 520 -18.07 -0.96 4.99
N LYS A 521 -17.20 -1.04 6.00
CA LYS A 521 -17.18 -0.13 7.15
C LYS A 521 -16.93 1.32 6.74
N TRP A 522 -16.04 1.57 5.77
CA TRP A 522 -15.58 2.91 5.42
C TRP A 522 -15.97 3.39 4.01
N SER A 523 -16.94 2.72 3.39
CA SER A 523 -17.40 2.94 1.99
C SER A 523 -17.71 4.40 1.61
N SER A 524 -18.02 5.28 2.57
CA SER A 524 -18.38 6.69 2.32
C SER A 524 -17.33 7.73 2.75
N SER A 525 -16.24 7.35 3.42
CA SER A 525 -15.30 8.34 3.99
C SER A 525 -13.86 7.86 4.22
N GLY A 526 -13.29 7.06 3.31
CA GLY A 526 -11.96 6.50 3.50
C GLY A 526 -11.20 6.13 2.24
N ASP A 527 -10.98 7.06 1.32
CA ASP A 527 -10.08 6.91 0.17
C ASP A 527 -8.81 6.10 0.48
N GLY A 528 -7.98 6.54 1.45
CA GLY A 528 -6.73 5.87 1.79
C GLY A 528 -6.88 4.46 2.38
N VAL A 529 -7.96 4.19 3.11
CA VAL A 529 -8.26 2.84 3.65
C VAL A 529 -8.77 1.92 2.54
N LEU A 530 -9.68 2.44 1.71
CA LEU A 530 -10.34 1.70 0.64
C LEU A 530 -9.34 1.31 -0.44
N GLU A 531 -8.43 2.22 -0.79
CA GLU A 531 -7.37 1.94 -1.76
C GLU A 531 -6.43 0.85 -1.25
N ARG A 532 -5.93 0.96 -0.01
CA ARG A 532 -5.06 -0.05 0.58
C ARG A 532 -5.74 -1.41 0.70
N ALA A 533 -7.02 -1.43 1.10
CA ALA A 533 -7.78 -2.66 1.20
C ALA A 533 -8.02 -3.30 -0.18
N ALA A 534 -8.42 -2.52 -1.18
CA ALA A 534 -8.63 -3.01 -2.54
C ALA A 534 -7.31 -3.46 -3.19
N GLY A 535 -6.21 -2.74 -2.96
CA GLY A 535 -4.88 -3.07 -3.48
C GLY A 535 -4.34 -4.40 -2.93
N ALA A 536 -4.51 -4.63 -1.62
CA ALA A 536 -4.21 -5.92 -1.00
C ALA A 536 -5.07 -7.05 -1.56
N LEU A 537 -6.40 -6.84 -1.68
CA LEU A 537 -7.31 -7.83 -2.26
C LEU A 537 -6.98 -8.12 -3.72
N ALA A 538 -6.55 -7.13 -4.50
CA ALA A 538 -6.14 -7.33 -5.88
C ALA A 538 -4.91 -8.24 -5.99
N ASN A 539 -3.91 -8.05 -5.13
CA ASN A 539 -2.73 -8.92 -5.07
C ASN A 539 -3.08 -10.35 -4.63
N LEU A 540 -3.94 -10.48 -3.62
CA LEU A 540 -4.42 -11.77 -3.13
C LEU A 540 -5.26 -12.50 -4.20
N ALA A 541 -6.09 -11.78 -4.96
CA ALA A 541 -6.89 -12.36 -6.04
C ALA A 541 -6.07 -12.90 -7.22
N ALA A 542 -4.79 -12.53 -7.33
CA ALA A 542 -3.90 -13.09 -8.35
C ALA A 542 -3.52 -14.56 -8.07
N ASP A 543 -3.62 -15.03 -6.82
CA ASP A 543 -3.44 -16.44 -6.45
C ASP A 543 -4.76 -17.22 -6.52
N ASP A 544 -4.76 -18.41 -7.11
CA ASP A 544 -5.95 -19.24 -7.35
C ASP A 544 -6.72 -19.56 -6.05
N LYS A 545 -6.00 -19.96 -4.98
CA LYS A 545 -6.62 -20.33 -3.70
C LYS A 545 -7.20 -19.09 -3.01
N CYS A 546 -6.39 -18.04 -2.87
CA CYS A 546 -6.81 -16.79 -2.24
C CYS A 546 -7.95 -16.12 -3.01
N SER A 547 -7.98 -16.19 -4.34
CA SER A 547 -9.08 -15.65 -5.15
C SER A 547 -10.43 -16.27 -4.79
N THR A 548 -10.45 -17.57 -4.49
CA THR A 548 -11.67 -18.28 -4.04
C THR A 548 -12.11 -17.77 -2.66
N GLU A 549 -11.16 -17.59 -1.74
CA GLU A 549 -11.43 -17.05 -0.41
C GLU A 549 -11.92 -15.60 -0.46
N VAL A 550 -11.35 -14.76 -1.32
CA VAL A 550 -11.82 -13.38 -1.56
C VAL A 550 -13.28 -13.38 -2.03
N ALA A 551 -13.65 -14.26 -2.95
CA ALA A 551 -15.04 -14.37 -3.40
C ALA A 551 -15.97 -14.83 -2.27
N LEU A 552 -15.59 -15.87 -1.52
CA LEU A 552 -16.37 -16.40 -0.38
C LEU A 552 -16.57 -15.39 0.75
N ALA A 553 -15.59 -14.51 0.99
CA ALA A 553 -15.66 -13.44 1.98
C ALA A 553 -16.61 -12.28 1.58
N GLY A 554 -17.18 -12.31 0.36
CA GLY A 554 -18.00 -11.22 -0.18
C GLY A 554 -17.19 -10.13 -0.90
N GLY A 555 -15.94 -10.42 -1.26
CA GLY A 555 -15.04 -9.48 -1.93
C GLY A 555 -15.55 -9.00 -3.29
N VAL A 556 -16.21 -9.85 -4.07
CA VAL A 556 -16.82 -9.46 -5.37
C VAL A 556 -17.79 -8.30 -5.19
N HIS A 557 -18.74 -8.43 -4.26
CA HIS A 557 -19.71 -7.37 -3.97
C HIS A 557 -19.04 -6.08 -3.46
N ALA A 558 -18.05 -6.22 -2.57
CA ALA A 558 -17.31 -5.09 -2.02
C ALA A 558 -16.56 -4.31 -3.12
N LEU A 559 -15.87 -4.99 -4.02
CA LEU A 559 -15.09 -4.40 -5.11
C LEU A 559 -15.98 -3.76 -6.17
N VAL A 560 -17.12 -4.40 -6.52
CA VAL A 560 -18.12 -3.80 -7.42
C VAL A 560 -18.73 -2.53 -6.82
N MET A 561 -19.01 -2.53 -5.52
CA MET A 561 -19.46 -1.34 -4.81
C MET A 561 -18.45 -0.19 -4.91
N LEU A 562 -17.16 -0.47 -4.75
CA LEU A 562 -16.08 0.53 -4.91
C LEU A 562 -16.00 1.05 -6.34
N ALA A 563 -15.93 0.15 -7.33
CA ALA A 563 -15.88 0.51 -8.75
C ALA A 563 -17.05 1.42 -9.17
N ARG A 564 -18.24 1.21 -8.59
CA ARG A 564 -19.46 1.98 -8.89
C ARG A 564 -19.54 3.32 -8.16
N LYS A 565 -19.20 3.37 -6.87
CA LYS A 565 -19.57 4.49 -6.00
C LYS A 565 -18.40 5.42 -5.67
N CYS A 566 -17.16 4.90 -5.68
CA CYS A 566 -15.99 5.71 -5.38
C CYS A 566 -15.62 6.60 -6.56
N LYS A 567 -15.06 7.78 -6.26
CA LYS A 567 -14.59 8.76 -7.25
C LYS A 567 -13.07 8.92 -7.26
N PHE A 568 -12.38 8.26 -6.35
CA PHE A 568 -10.94 8.32 -6.21
C PHE A 568 -10.32 7.32 -7.18
N GLU A 569 -9.42 7.80 -8.04
CA GLU A 569 -8.81 7.01 -9.10
C GLU A 569 -8.07 5.77 -8.58
N GLY A 570 -7.25 5.90 -7.54
CA GLY A 570 -6.52 4.79 -6.93
C GLY A 570 -7.46 3.68 -6.45
N VAL A 571 -8.55 4.04 -5.77
CA VAL A 571 -9.57 3.06 -5.33
C VAL A 571 -10.24 2.36 -6.52
N GLN A 572 -10.61 3.11 -7.56
CA GLN A 572 -11.25 2.55 -8.76
C GLN A 572 -10.31 1.62 -9.53
N GLU A 573 -9.04 2.01 -9.66
CA GLU A 573 -8.00 1.21 -10.31
C GLU A 573 -7.79 -0.10 -9.56
N GLN A 574 -7.55 -0.05 -8.24
CA GLN A 574 -7.35 -1.26 -7.44
C GLN A 574 -8.59 -2.16 -7.42
N ALA A 575 -9.80 -1.58 -7.40
CA ALA A 575 -11.03 -2.35 -7.49
C ALA A 575 -11.19 -3.06 -8.83
N ALA A 576 -10.94 -2.36 -9.95
CA ALA A 576 -10.98 -2.95 -11.28
C ALA A 576 -9.92 -4.04 -11.46
N ARG A 577 -8.69 -3.81 -10.96
CA ARG A 577 -7.60 -4.79 -10.97
C ARG A 577 -7.94 -6.05 -10.20
N ALA A 578 -8.54 -5.91 -9.02
CA ALA A 578 -9.00 -7.05 -8.23
C ALA A 578 -10.09 -7.85 -8.96
N LEU A 579 -11.05 -7.18 -9.60
CA LEU A 579 -12.09 -7.83 -10.40
C LEU A 579 -11.49 -8.54 -11.64
N ALA A 580 -10.49 -7.95 -12.28
CA ALA A 580 -9.76 -8.58 -13.38
C ALA A 580 -9.05 -9.86 -12.94
N ASN A 581 -8.36 -9.84 -11.80
CA ASN A 581 -7.67 -10.99 -11.24
C ASN A 581 -8.65 -12.09 -10.81
N LEU A 582 -9.77 -11.74 -10.17
CA LEU A 582 -10.84 -12.69 -9.85
C LEU A 582 -11.41 -13.37 -11.10
N ALA A 583 -11.51 -12.64 -12.23
CA ALA A 583 -12.02 -13.19 -13.48
C ALA A 583 -10.99 -14.01 -14.27
N ALA A 584 -9.70 -13.93 -13.96
CA ALA A 584 -8.63 -14.59 -14.72
C ALA A 584 -8.62 -16.12 -14.58
N HIS A 585 -9.20 -16.65 -13.50
CA HIS A 585 -9.12 -18.06 -13.10
C HIS A 585 -10.29 -18.93 -13.58
N GLY A 586 -10.92 -18.57 -14.71
CA GLY A 586 -12.24 -19.07 -15.11
C GLY A 586 -12.38 -20.60 -15.29
N ASP A 587 -11.29 -21.32 -15.60
CA ASP A 587 -11.30 -22.79 -15.68
C ASP A 587 -11.02 -23.45 -14.30
N SER A 588 -10.38 -22.73 -13.38
CA SER A 588 -9.98 -23.21 -12.04
C SER A 588 -11.09 -23.01 -10.99
N ASN A 589 -11.90 -21.95 -11.11
CA ASN A 589 -12.97 -21.64 -10.16
C ASN A 589 -14.17 -20.89 -10.80
N SER A 590 -15.22 -20.67 -10.01
CA SER A 590 -16.45 -20.02 -10.45
C SER A 590 -16.44 -18.47 -10.38
N ASN A 591 -15.29 -17.85 -10.08
CA ASN A 591 -15.22 -16.42 -9.82
C ASN A 591 -15.52 -15.56 -11.05
N ASN A 592 -15.11 -16.00 -12.25
CA ASN A 592 -15.45 -15.30 -13.50
C ASN A 592 -16.98 -15.16 -13.66
N ALA A 593 -17.72 -16.26 -13.43
CA ALA A 593 -19.17 -16.24 -13.47
C ALA A 593 -19.76 -15.41 -12.32
N ALA A 594 -19.19 -15.48 -11.11
CA ALA A 594 -19.65 -14.70 -9.96
C ALA A 594 -19.52 -13.19 -10.19
N VAL A 595 -18.39 -12.73 -10.73
CA VAL A 595 -18.17 -11.32 -11.06
C VAL A 595 -19.15 -10.85 -12.14
N GLY A 596 -19.34 -11.64 -13.20
CA GLY A 596 -20.26 -11.29 -14.29
C GLY A 596 -21.75 -11.27 -13.89
N GLN A 597 -22.12 -12.02 -12.85
CA GLN A 597 -23.49 -12.06 -12.31
C GLN A 597 -23.74 -11.02 -11.20
N GLU A 598 -22.69 -10.41 -10.66
CA GLU A 598 -22.82 -9.40 -9.61
C GLU A 598 -23.51 -8.14 -10.15
N ALA A 599 -24.54 -7.69 -9.44
CA ALA A 599 -25.42 -6.63 -9.92
C ALA A 599 -24.67 -5.31 -10.13
N GLY A 600 -24.67 -4.82 -11.37
CA GLY A 600 -24.02 -3.57 -11.74
C GLY A 600 -22.51 -3.68 -12.00
N ALA A 601 -21.92 -4.88 -11.95
CA ALA A 601 -20.50 -5.08 -12.16
C ALA A 601 -20.07 -4.72 -13.59
N LEU A 602 -20.79 -5.24 -14.59
CA LEU A 602 -20.48 -5.02 -16.00
C LEU A 602 -20.70 -3.55 -16.39
N GLU A 603 -21.78 -2.93 -15.94
CA GLU A 603 -22.07 -1.51 -16.18
C GLU A 603 -20.99 -0.62 -15.56
N ALA A 604 -20.51 -0.96 -14.36
CA ALA A 604 -19.41 -0.24 -13.71
C ALA A 604 -18.12 -0.32 -14.53
N LEU A 605 -17.69 -1.52 -14.92
CA LEU A 605 -16.48 -1.72 -15.69
C LEU A 605 -16.57 -1.03 -17.06
N VAL A 606 -17.72 -1.12 -17.74
CA VAL A 606 -17.99 -0.40 -18.99
C VAL A 606 -17.94 1.13 -18.79
N GLN A 607 -18.41 1.65 -17.65
CA GLN A 607 -18.27 3.08 -17.34
C GLN A 607 -16.81 3.46 -17.08
N LEU A 608 -16.04 2.64 -16.36
CA LEU A 608 -14.64 2.90 -16.01
C LEU A 608 -13.70 2.92 -17.24
N THR A 609 -14.05 2.26 -18.34
CA THR A 609 -13.30 2.41 -19.62
C THR A 609 -13.32 3.85 -20.17
N ARG A 610 -14.21 4.72 -19.67
CA ARG A 610 -14.30 6.14 -20.02
C ARG A 610 -13.68 7.07 -18.96
N SER A 611 -12.99 6.51 -17.96
CA SER A 611 -12.30 7.29 -16.91
C SER A 611 -11.25 8.24 -17.51
N PRO A 612 -11.02 9.44 -16.94
CA PRO A 612 -9.90 10.29 -17.37
C PRO A 612 -8.53 9.67 -17.03
N HIS A 613 -8.46 8.74 -16.07
CA HIS A 613 -7.22 8.11 -15.61
C HIS A 613 -6.90 6.85 -16.40
N GLU A 614 -5.66 6.74 -16.89
CA GLU A 614 -5.23 5.65 -17.75
C GLU A 614 -5.23 4.28 -17.07
N GLY A 615 -4.69 4.19 -15.85
CA GLY A 615 -4.65 2.93 -15.08
C GLY A 615 -6.05 2.37 -14.83
N VAL A 616 -7.02 3.22 -14.46
CA VAL A 616 -8.42 2.82 -14.32
C VAL A 616 -8.99 2.23 -15.62
N ARG A 617 -8.72 2.84 -16.78
CA ARG A 617 -9.19 2.32 -18.07
C ARG A 617 -8.55 0.98 -18.41
N GLN A 618 -7.26 0.83 -18.12
CA GLN A 618 -6.49 -0.38 -18.40
C GLN A 618 -7.05 -1.57 -17.62
N GLU A 619 -7.22 -1.39 -16.30
CA GLU A 619 -7.71 -2.47 -15.44
C GLU A 619 -9.18 -2.80 -15.73
N ALA A 620 -10.02 -1.80 -16.07
CA ALA A 620 -11.38 -2.04 -16.49
C ALA A 620 -11.48 -2.82 -17.81
N ALA A 621 -10.67 -2.47 -18.81
CA ALA A 621 -10.60 -3.23 -20.07
C ALA A 621 -10.06 -4.65 -19.84
N GLY A 622 -9.06 -4.82 -18.98
CA GLY A 622 -8.53 -6.12 -18.59
C GLY A 622 -9.57 -7.00 -17.88
N ALA A 623 -10.38 -6.43 -16.99
CA ALA A 623 -11.48 -7.16 -16.37
C ALA A 623 -12.53 -7.61 -17.40
N LEU A 624 -12.93 -6.73 -18.33
CA LEU A 624 -13.88 -7.08 -19.39
C LEU A 624 -13.33 -8.15 -20.34
N TRP A 625 -12.04 -8.11 -20.64
CA TRP A 625 -11.38 -9.15 -21.42
C TRP A 625 -11.48 -10.50 -20.68
N ASN A 626 -11.06 -10.58 -19.43
CA ASN A 626 -11.13 -11.83 -18.67
C ASN A 626 -12.58 -12.35 -18.54
N LEU A 627 -13.55 -11.46 -18.30
CA LEU A 627 -14.96 -11.85 -18.21
C LEU A 627 -15.54 -12.38 -19.53
N SER A 628 -15.00 -11.95 -20.68
CA SER A 628 -15.49 -12.37 -22.00
C SER A 628 -15.20 -13.85 -22.35
N PHE A 629 -14.40 -14.54 -21.54
CA PHE A 629 -14.18 -15.98 -21.67
C PHE A 629 -15.42 -16.83 -21.31
N ASP A 630 -16.37 -16.29 -20.52
CA ASP A 630 -17.71 -16.90 -20.34
C ASP A 630 -18.70 -16.32 -21.37
N ASP A 631 -19.42 -17.21 -22.06
CA ASP A 631 -20.34 -16.82 -23.15
C ASP A 631 -21.51 -15.95 -22.65
N ARG A 632 -22.03 -16.18 -21.44
CA ARG A 632 -23.13 -15.37 -20.87
C ARG A 632 -22.63 -13.99 -20.50
N ASN A 633 -21.44 -13.92 -19.92
CA ASN A 633 -20.78 -12.65 -19.60
C ASN A 633 -20.52 -11.83 -20.86
N ARG A 634 -20.09 -12.48 -21.96
CA ARG A 634 -19.86 -11.82 -23.25
C ARG A 634 -21.11 -11.10 -23.77
N GLU A 635 -22.26 -11.78 -23.75
CA GLU A 635 -23.54 -11.18 -24.19
C GLU A 635 -24.02 -10.09 -23.21
N ALA A 636 -23.81 -10.28 -21.90
CA ALA A 636 -24.17 -9.29 -20.89
C ALA A 636 -23.29 -8.01 -20.97
N ILE A 637 -22.00 -8.13 -21.29
CA ILE A 637 -21.09 -7.01 -21.56
C ILE A 637 -21.61 -6.22 -22.77
N ALA A 638 -21.98 -6.91 -23.85
CA ALA A 638 -22.53 -6.26 -25.03
C ALA A 638 -23.86 -5.54 -24.73
N ALA A 639 -24.77 -6.19 -23.99
CA ALA A 639 -26.04 -5.59 -23.55
C ALA A 639 -25.86 -4.34 -22.68
N SER A 640 -24.74 -4.25 -21.94
CA SER A 640 -24.37 -3.08 -21.12
C SER A 640 -23.70 -1.95 -21.93
N GLY A 641 -23.61 -2.07 -23.25
CA GLY A 641 -22.94 -1.09 -24.12
C GLY A 641 -21.41 -1.23 -24.15
N GLY A 642 -20.87 -2.39 -23.79
CA GLY A 642 -19.44 -2.66 -23.73
C GLY A 642 -18.75 -2.60 -25.10
N VAL A 643 -19.43 -3.02 -26.18
CA VAL A 643 -18.88 -2.95 -27.54
C VAL A 643 -18.57 -1.50 -27.92
N GLN A 644 -19.54 -0.58 -27.76
CA GLN A 644 -19.35 0.84 -28.06
C GLN A 644 -18.25 1.46 -27.20
N ALA A 645 -18.20 1.11 -25.92
CA ALA A 645 -17.22 1.64 -24.99
C ALA A 645 -15.79 1.21 -25.34
N LEU A 646 -15.59 -0.07 -25.66
CA LEU A 646 -14.28 -0.64 -26.00
C LEU A 646 -13.79 -0.20 -27.38
N VAL A 647 -14.68 -0.04 -28.36
CA VAL A 647 -14.32 0.56 -29.67
C VAL A 647 -13.88 2.02 -29.48
N ALA A 648 -14.60 2.80 -28.68
CA ALA A 648 -14.19 4.17 -28.37
C ALA A 648 -12.85 4.22 -27.61
N LEU A 649 -12.61 3.27 -26.70
CA LEU A 649 -11.35 3.14 -25.99
C LEU A 649 -10.19 2.82 -26.94
N ALA A 650 -10.37 1.84 -27.84
CA ALA A 650 -9.38 1.45 -28.84
C ALA A 650 -9.03 2.62 -29.78
N GLN A 651 -10.01 3.45 -30.13
CA GLN A 651 -9.80 4.66 -30.91
C GLN A 651 -8.99 5.72 -30.16
N ALA A 652 -9.24 5.87 -28.86
CA ALA A 652 -8.60 6.89 -28.03
C ALA A 652 -7.19 6.49 -27.54
N CYS A 653 -6.89 5.19 -27.45
CA CYS A 653 -5.65 4.69 -26.84
C CYS A 653 -4.44 4.55 -27.81
N ALA A 654 -4.53 5.05 -29.04
CA ALA A 654 -3.46 4.96 -30.04
C ALA A 654 -2.10 5.52 -29.56
N ASN A 655 -2.10 6.49 -28.65
CA ASN A 655 -0.90 7.07 -28.04
C ASN A 655 -0.76 6.76 -26.53
N ALA A 656 -1.56 5.84 -25.99
CA ALA A 656 -1.49 5.42 -24.59
C ALA A 656 -0.38 4.37 -24.37
N SER A 657 -0.22 3.91 -23.13
CA SER A 657 0.70 2.81 -22.82
C SER A 657 0.34 1.52 -23.60
N PRO A 658 1.35 0.68 -23.91
CA PRO A 658 1.12 -0.63 -24.51
C PRO A 658 0.15 -1.50 -23.70
N GLY A 659 0.20 -1.40 -22.37
CA GLY A 659 -0.72 -2.12 -21.48
C GLY A 659 -2.19 -1.75 -21.74
N LEU A 660 -2.53 -0.46 -21.82
CA LEU A 660 -3.91 -0.07 -22.15
C LEU A 660 -4.32 -0.51 -23.56
N GLN A 661 -3.41 -0.41 -24.54
CA GLN A 661 -3.66 -0.83 -25.92
C GLN A 661 -3.97 -2.33 -26.02
N GLU A 662 -3.14 -3.15 -25.39
CA GLU A 662 -3.29 -4.60 -25.31
C GLU A 662 -4.63 -4.97 -24.66
N ARG A 663 -4.95 -4.39 -23.49
CA ARG A 663 -6.21 -4.71 -22.78
C ARG A 663 -7.44 -4.29 -23.59
N ALA A 664 -7.38 -3.17 -24.30
CA ALA A 664 -8.48 -2.72 -25.16
C ALA A 664 -8.68 -3.66 -26.37
N ALA A 665 -7.60 -4.01 -27.07
CA ALA A 665 -7.64 -4.94 -28.20
C ALA A 665 -8.05 -6.35 -27.75
N GLY A 666 -7.51 -6.84 -26.63
CA GLY A 666 -7.84 -8.13 -26.04
C GLY A 666 -9.30 -8.23 -25.61
N ALA A 667 -9.88 -7.18 -25.02
CA ALA A 667 -11.30 -7.15 -24.70
C ALA A 667 -12.18 -7.23 -25.96
N LEU A 668 -11.83 -6.50 -27.03
CA LEU A 668 -12.53 -6.61 -28.32
C LEU A 668 -12.35 -8.00 -28.95
N TRP A 669 -11.16 -8.59 -28.82
CA TRP A 669 -10.88 -9.95 -29.28
C TRP A 669 -11.78 -10.96 -28.57
N GLY A 670 -11.84 -10.94 -27.24
CA GLY A 670 -12.71 -11.83 -26.47
C GLY A 670 -14.20 -11.66 -26.75
N LEU A 671 -14.66 -10.42 -26.99
CA LEU A 671 -16.04 -10.17 -27.43
C LEU A 671 -16.31 -10.65 -28.86
N SER A 672 -15.33 -10.56 -29.77
CA SER A 672 -15.49 -10.92 -31.19
C SER A 672 -15.65 -12.42 -31.46
N VAL A 673 -15.43 -13.28 -30.46
CA VAL A 673 -15.73 -14.72 -30.55
C VAL A 673 -17.23 -14.98 -30.77
N SER A 674 -18.10 -14.10 -30.27
CA SER A 674 -19.54 -14.16 -30.59
C SER A 674 -19.82 -13.49 -31.92
N GLU A 675 -20.59 -14.15 -32.79
CA GLU A 675 -20.93 -13.63 -34.11
C GLU A 675 -21.72 -12.30 -34.02
N THR A 676 -22.66 -12.19 -33.08
CA THR A 676 -23.45 -10.97 -32.85
C THR A 676 -22.56 -9.79 -32.49
N ASN A 677 -21.61 -10.02 -31.59
CA ASN A 677 -20.65 -9.01 -31.15
C ASN A 677 -19.61 -8.68 -32.22
N SER A 678 -19.12 -9.67 -32.98
CA SER A 678 -18.24 -9.45 -34.13
C SER A 678 -18.87 -8.49 -35.14
N VAL A 679 -20.14 -8.70 -35.49
CA VAL A 679 -20.90 -7.79 -36.36
C VAL A 679 -21.06 -6.41 -35.73
N ALA A 680 -21.36 -6.32 -34.43
CA ALA A 680 -21.51 -5.06 -33.72
C ALA A 680 -20.19 -4.26 -33.68
N ILE A 681 -19.06 -4.88 -33.33
CA ILE A 681 -17.73 -4.26 -33.33
C ILE A 681 -17.41 -3.67 -34.69
N GLY A 682 -17.68 -4.45 -35.75
CA GLY A 682 -17.57 -3.99 -37.12
C GLY A 682 -18.38 -2.72 -37.33
N ARG A 683 -19.70 -2.78 -37.11
CA ARG A 683 -20.65 -1.67 -37.32
C ARG A 683 -20.28 -0.39 -36.57
N GLU A 684 -19.82 -0.50 -35.34
CA GLU A 684 -19.40 0.62 -34.49
C GLU A 684 -18.06 1.25 -34.91
N GLY A 685 -17.39 0.70 -35.93
CA GLY A 685 -16.15 1.25 -36.46
C GLY A 685 -14.89 0.74 -35.76
N GLY A 686 -14.94 -0.44 -35.15
CA GLY A 686 -13.80 -1.02 -34.43
C GLY A 686 -12.65 -1.50 -35.32
N VAL A 687 -12.85 -1.64 -36.63
CA VAL A 687 -11.84 -2.20 -37.55
C VAL A 687 -10.61 -1.29 -37.67
N ALA A 688 -10.80 0.00 -37.93
CA ALA A 688 -9.73 0.98 -38.10
C ALA A 688 -8.79 1.06 -36.88
N PRO A 689 -9.30 1.25 -35.63
CA PRO A 689 -8.42 1.24 -34.47
C PRO A 689 -7.70 -0.10 -34.26
N LEU A 690 -8.34 -1.25 -34.54
CA LEU A 690 -7.64 -2.54 -34.47
C LEU A 690 -6.54 -2.67 -35.53
N ILE A 691 -6.72 -2.14 -36.74
CA ILE A 691 -5.65 -2.07 -37.75
C ILE A 691 -4.49 -1.20 -37.28
N ALA A 692 -4.78 -0.07 -36.62
CA ALA A 692 -3.74 0.79 -36.06
C ALA A 692 -2.95 0.08 -34.96
N LEU A 693 -3.64 -0.60 -34.03
CA LEU A 693 -3.01 -1.38 -32.96
C LEU A 693 -2.20 -2.57 -33.50
N ALA A 694 -2.65 -3.21 -34.59
CA ALA A 694 -1.90 -4.26 -35.27
C ALA A 694 -0.57 -3.79 -35.89
N ARG A 695 -0.35 -2.47 -36.00
CA ARG A 695 0.92 -1.87 -36.43
C ARG A 695 1.82 -1.44 -35.26
N SER A 696 1.42 -1.72 -34.02
CA SER A 696 2.23 -1.42 -32.85
C SER A 696 3.54 -2.21 -32.86
N GLU A 697 4.60 -1.58 -32.36
CA GLU A 697 5.90 -2.24 -32.16
C GLU A 697 5.87 -3.18 -30.94
N ALA A 698 4.89 -3.02 -30.04
CA ALA A 698 4.71 -3.90 -28.90
C ALA A 698 4.06 -5.23 -29.33
N GLU A 699 4.73 -6.34 -28.98
CA GLU A 699 4.34 -7.70 -29.38
C GLU A 699 2.92 -8.07 -28.91
N ASP A 700 2.63 -7.89 -27.62
CA ASP A 700 1.33 -8.23 -27.03
C ASP A 700 0.17 -7.41 -27.64
N VAL A 701 0.43 -6.14 -27.98
CA VAL A 701 -0.55 -5.25 -28.59
C VAL A 701 -0.92 -5.71 -30.00
N HIS A 702 0.07 -5.97 -30.85
CA HIS A 702 -0.24 -6.39 -32.21
C HIS A 702 -0.77 -7.82 -32.28
N GLU A 703 -0.46 -8.67 -31.30
CA GLU A 703 -0.99 -10.04 -31.22
C GLU A 703 -2.48 -10.02 -30.89
N THR A 704 -2.87 -9.32 -29.82
CA THR A 704 -4.28 -9.17 -29.44
C THR A 704 -5.10 -8.49 -30.54
N ALA A 705 -4.56 -7.48 -31.21
CA ALA A 705 -5.19 -6.82 -32.34
C ALA A 705 -5.37 -7.76 -33.55
N ALA A 706 -4.35 -8.57 -33.88
CA ALA A 706 -4.44 -9.57 -34.93
C ALA A 706 -5.48 -10.66 -34.62
N GLY A 707 -5.58 -11.08 -33.36
CA GLY A 707 -6.61 -12.01 -32.90
C GLY A 707 -8.02 -11.47 -33.09
N ALA A 708 -8.25 -10.20 -32.71
CA ALA A 708 -9.52 -9.53 -32.97
C ALA A 708 -9.83 -9.46 -34.47
N LEU A 709 -8.86 -9.03 -35.30
CA LEU A 709 -9.04 -8.94 -36.75
C LEU A 709 -9.30 -10.30 -37.40
N TRP A 710 -8.70 -11.38 -36.89
CA TRP A 710 -8.97 -12.75 -37.34
C TRP A 710 -10.44 -13.14 -37.10
N ASN A 711 -10.94 -12.94 -35.89
CA ASN A 711 -12.34 -13.22 -35.55
C ASN A 711 -13.30 -12.33 -36.36
N LEU A 712 -12.97 -11.04 -36.56
CA LEU A 712 -13.77 -10.13 -37.37
C LEU A 712 -13.78 -10.55 -38.85
N ALA A 713 -12.66 -11.00 -39.41
CA ALA A 713 -12.56 -11.49 -40.78
C ALA A 713 -13.44 -12.74 -41.03
N PHE A 714 -13.88 -13.43 -39.98
CA PHE A 714 -14.87 -14.49 -40.10
C PHE A 714 -16.24 -13.99 -40.57
N ASN A 715 -16.56 -12.69 -40.51
CA ASN A 715 -17.76 -12.12 -41.11
C ASN A 715 -17.43 -11.42 -42.44
N ALA A 716 -18.20 -11.68 -43.51
CA ALA A 716 -17.91 -11.12 -44.84
C ALA A 716 -17.98 -9.58 -44.91
N SER A 717 -18.92 -8.96 -44.18
CA SER A 717 -19.03 -7.49 -44.14
C SER A 717 -17.84 -6.87 -43.40
N ASN A 718 -17.35 -7.52 -42.34
CA ASN A 718 -16.19 -7.06 -41.60
C ASN A 718 -14.89 -7.29 -42.39
N ALA A 719 -14.76 -8.44 -43.07
CA ALA A 719 -13.66 -8.70 -43.99
C ALA A 719 -13.54 -7.61 -45.06
N LEU A 720 -14.67 -7.17 -45.63
CA LEU A 720 -14.68 -6.05 -46.58
C LEU A 720 -14.20 -4.74 -45.94
N ARG A 721 -14.67 -4.41 -44.73
CA ARG A 721 -14.17 -3.23 -43.98
C ARG A 721 -12.66 -3.29 -43.74
N ILE A 722 -12.14 -4.47 -43.36
CA ILE A 722 -10.69 -4.68 -43.18
C ILE A 722 -9.93 -4.39 -44.48
N VAL A 723 -10.48 -4.76 -45.64
CA VAL A 723 -9.87 -4.41 -46.94
C VAL A 723 -9.94 -2.90 -47.20
N GLU A 724 -11.12 -2.29 -47.07
CA GLU A 724 -11.35 -0.88 -47.39
C GLU A 724 -10.55 0.07 -46.49
N GLU A 725 -10.29 -0.33 -45.24
CA GLU A 725 -9.52 0.45 -44.26
C GLU A 725 -8.01 0.15 -44.28
N GLY A 726 -7.52 -0.62 -45.27
CA GLY A 726 -6.09 -0.87 -45.47
C GLY A 726 -5.49 -1.91 -44.51
N GLY A 727 -6.32 -2.78 -43.93
CA GLY A 727 -5.92 -3.84 -43.00
C GLY A 727 -5.12 -4.96 -43.66
N VAL A 728 -5.30 -5.21 -44.97
CA VAL A 728 -4.51 -6.23 -45.70
C VAL A 728 -3.01 -5.94 -45.62
N SER A 729 -2.59 -4.68 -45.79
CA SER A 729 -1.18 -4.30 -45.69
C SER A 729 -0.65 -4.58 -44.28
N ALA A 730 -1.40 -4.16 -43.26
CA ALA A 730 -1.00 -4.34 -41.86
C ALA A 730 -0.87 -5.83 -41.50
N LEU A 731 -1.83 -6.67 -41.90
CA LEU A 731 -1.80 -8.11 -41.68
C LEU A 731 -0.67 -8.79 -42.47
N VAL A 732 -0.39 -8.35 -43.69
CA VAL A 732 0.74 -8.85 -44.50
C VAL A 732 2.08 -8.52 -43.85
N ASP A 733 2.24 -7.28 -43.37
CA ASP A 733 3.43 -6.84 -42.67
C ASP A 733 3.61 -7.70 -41.41
N LEU A 734 2.56 -7.83 -40.57
CA LEU A 734 2.58 -8.65 -39.36
C LEU A 734 2.94 -10.12 -39.65
N CYS A 735 2.30 -10.72 -40.66
CA CYS A 735 2.55 -12.09 -41.11
C CYS A 735 4.01 -12.34 -41.51
N SER A 736 4.71 -11.30 -41.96
CA SER A 736 6.07 -11.39 -42.52
C SER A 736 7.16 -11.01 -41.54
N SER A 737 6.94 -9.95 -40.77
CA SER A 737 7.98 -9.28 -39.99
C SER A 737 7.79 -9.37 -38.48
N SER A 738 6.62 -9.75 -37.95
CA SER A 738 6.41 -9.82 -36.49
C SER A 738 7.37 -10.82 -35.84
N VAL A 739 7.86 -10.55 -34.64
CA VAL A 739 8.65 -11.53 -33.89
C VAL A 739 7.77 -12.63 -33.26
N SER A 740 6.50 -12.33 -32.98
CA SER A 740 5.53 -13.30 -32.46
C SER A 740 5.09 -14.27 -33.55
N LYS A 741 5.35 -15.56 -33.33
CA LYS A 741 4.82 -16.64 -34.19
C LYS A 741 3.29 -16.66 -34.17
N MET A 742 2.70 -16.31 -33.03
CA MET A 742 1.26 -16.30 -32.82
C MET A 742 0.59 -15.14 -33.57
N ALA A 743 1.17 -13.93 -33.53
CA ALA A 743 0.71 -12.79 -34.32
C ALA A 743 0.79 -13.09 -35.84
N ARG A 744 1.89 -13.72 -36.30
CA ARG A 744 2.01 -14.17 -37.69
C ARG A 744 0.93 -15.18 -38.06
N PHE A 745 0.66 -16.13 -37.16
CA PHE A 745 -0.37 -17.15 -37.34
C PHE A 745 -1.76 -16.52 -37.46
N MET A 746 -2.18 -15.69 -36.50
CA MET A 746 -3.47 -15.00 -36.53
C MET A 746 -3.61 -14.13 -37.79
N ALA A 747 -2.55 -13.41 -38.20
CA ALA A 747 -2.57 -12.62 -39.43
C ALA A 747 -2.77 -13.49 -40.67
N ALA A 748 -2.08 -14.62 -40.77
CA ALA A 748 -2.25 -15.57 -41.86
C ALA A 748 -3.69 -16.15 -41.89
N LEU A 749 -4.28 -16.47 -40.73
CA LEU A 749 -5.66 -16.95 -40.65
C LEU A 749 -6.68 -15.87 -41.04
N ALA A 750 -6.48 -14.62 -40.61
CA ALA A 750 -7.31 -13.49 -41.01
C ALA A 750 -7.29 -13.29 -42.53
N LEU A 751 -6.09 -13.24 -43.12
CA LEU A 751 -5.92 -13.13 -44.58
C LEU A 751 -6.54 -14.33 -45.32
N ALA A 752 -6.40 -15.55 -44.79
CA ALA A 752 -7.01 -16.75 -45.38
C ALA A 752 -8.54 -16.65 -45.36
N TYR A 753 -9.16 -16.25 -44.26
CA TYR A 753 -10.61 -16.03 -44.18
C TYR A 753 -11.09 -14.95 -45.14
N MET A 754 -10.36 -13.85 -45.29
CA MET A 754 -10.73 -12.79 -46.23
C MET A 754 -10.76 -13.31 -47.67
N PHE A 755 -9.76 -14.09 -48.08
CA PHE A 755 -9.54 -14.47 -49.48
C PHE A 755 -9.90 -15.92 -49.85
N ASP A 756 -10.69 -16.61 -49.02
CA ASP A 756 -11.13 -17.98 -49.28
C ASP A 756 -12.25 -18.15 -50.32
N GLY A 757 -12.74 -17.03 -50.86
CA GLY A 757 -13.82 -16.98 -51.86
C GLY A 757 -15.10 -16.30 -51.34
N ARG A 758 -15.23 -16.05 -50.04
CA ARG A 758 -16.44 -15.46 -49.45
C ARG A 758 -16.73 -14.02 -49.84
N MET A 759 -15.68 -13.23 -50.08
CA MET A 759 -15.86 -11.84 -50.51
C MET A 759 -16.36 -11.76 -51.95
N ASP A 760 -16.12 -12.80 -52.75
CA ASP A 760 -16.53 -12.85 -54.16
C ASP A 760 -18.05 -12.98 -54.29
N GLU A 761 -18.69 -13.75 -53.39
CA GLU A 761 -20.16 -13.85 -53.30
C GLU A 761 -20.82 -12.54 -52.86
N TYR A 762 -20.17 -11.77 -51.98
CA TYR A 762 -20.71 -10.50 -51.46
C TYR A 762 -20.51 -9.34 -52.44
N ALA A 763 -19.40 -9.34 -53.19
CA ALA A 763 -19.12 -8.37 -54.26
C ALA A 763 -20.15 -8.47 -55.43
N LEU A 764 -20.77 -9.64 -55.61
CA LEU A 764 -21.84 -9.88 -56.59
C LEU A 764 -23.23 -9.35 -56.16
N ILE A 765 -23.43 -9.03 -54.88
CA ILE A 765 -24.75 -8.69 -54.29
C ILE A 765 -24.88 -7.17 -53.96
N GLY A 766 -23.79 -6.41 -53.99
CA GLY A 766 -23.77 -4.95 -53.73
C GLY A 766 -24.24 -4.07 -54.91
N THR A 767 -24.92 -2.96 -54.58
CA THR A 767 -25.71 -2.06 -55.44
C THR A 767 -25.03 -1.50 -56.71
N PRO A 768 -25.80 -1.28 -57.81
CA PRO A 768 -25.30 -0.76 -59.08
C PRO A 768 -25.12 0.76 -59.03
N SER A 769 -24.04 1.24 -58.43
CA SER A 769 -23.47 2.54 -58.79
C SER A 769 -21.99 2.61 -58.43
N GLU A 770 -21.19 2.87 -59.45
CA GLU A 770 -19.79 3.32 -59.43
C GLU A 770 -18.71 2.33 -58.93
N SER A 771 -18.04 1.70 -59.89
CA SER A 771 -16.59 1.85 -60.15
C SER A 771 -15.85 0.52 -60.39
N THR A 772 -15.38 0.35 -61.62
CA THR A 772 -14.40 -0.64 -62.09
C THR A 772 -13.02 -0.52 -61.42
N SER A 773 -12.82 0.44 -60.51
CA SER A 773 -11.56 0.64 -59.76
C SER A 773 -11.46 -0.18 -58.47
N LYS A 774 -12.59 -0.55 -57.83
CA LYS A 774 -12.59 -1.34 -56.58
C LYS A 774 -12.23 -2.82 -56.79
N SER A 775 -12.60 -3.43 -57.92
CA SER A 775 -12.29 -4.85 -58.21
C SER A 775 -10.80 -5.11 -58.43
N VAL A 776 -10.09 -4.17 -59.07
CA VAL A 776 -8.65 -4.26 -59.33
C VAL A 776 -7.82 -4.17 -58.03
N SER A 777 -8.34 -3.49 -57.00
CA SER A 777 -7.70 -3.39 -55.67
C SER A 777 -7.77 -4.71 -54.89
N LEU A 778 -8.91 -5.43 -54.96
CA LEU A 778 -9.12 -6.72 -54.29
C LEU A 778 -8.23 -7.85 -54.85
N ASP A 779 -8.05 -7.92 -56.17
CA ASP A 779 -7.17 -8.93 -56.79
C ASP A 779 -5.67 -8.69 -56.48
N GLY A 780 -5.26 -7.42 -56.38
CA GLY A 780 -3.92 -7.06 -55.91
C GLY A 780 -3.70 -7.48 -54.45
N ALA A 781 -4.65 -7.13 -53.59
CA ALA A 781 -4.64 -7.49 -52.17
C ALA A 781 -4.63 -9.02 -51.96
N ARG A 782 -5.44 -9.77 -52.74
CA ARG A 782 -5.48 -11.24 -52.73
C ARG A 782 -4.14 -11.85 -53.07
N ARG A 783 -3.49 -11.41 -54.16
CA ARG A 783 -2.17 -11.95 -54.56
C ARG A 783 -1.10 -11.69 -53.51
N MET A 784 -1.10 -10.49 -52.92
CA MET A 784 -0.19 -10.14 -51.84
C MET A 784 -0.43 -11.03 -50.61
N ALA A 785 -1.67 -11.11 -50.14
CA ALA A 785 -2.05 -11.95 -49.01
C ALA A 785 -1.61 -13.41 -49.18
N LEU A 786 -1.93 -14.02 -50.34
CA LEU A 786 -1.56 -15.41 -50.63
C LEU A 786 -0.03 -15.62 -50.63
N LYS A 787 0.74 -14.71 -51.22
CA LYS A 787 2.21 -14.78 -51.22
C LYS A 787 2.78 -14.83 -49.79
N HIS A 788 2.23 -14.02 -48.89
CA HIS A 788 2.73 -13.93 -47.51
C HIS A 788 2.23 -15.08 -46.62
N ILE A 789 1.01 -15.58 -46.85
CA ILE A 789 0.54 -16.85 -46.26
C ILE A 789 1.46 -18.00 -46.66
N GLU A 790 1.81 -18.10 -47.93
CA GLU A 790 2.72 -19.15 -48.44
C GLU A 790 4.09 -19.06 -47.77
N ALA A 791 4.68 -17.87 -47.72
CA ALA A 791 5.95 -17.65 -47.03
C ALA A 791 5.88 -18.05 -45.55
N PHE A 792 4.81 -17.70 -44.84
CA PHE A 792 4.60 -18.07 -43.45
C PHE A 792 4.52 -19.59 -43.24
N VAL A 793 3.71 -20.30 -44.03
CA VAL A 793 3.59 -21.76 -43.91
C VAL A 793 4.93 -22.45 -44.20
N LEU A 794 5.70 -21.94 -45.17
CA LEU A 794 7.01 -22.47 -45.51
C LEU A 794 8.06 -22.28 -44.40
N MET A 795 7.88 -21.33 -43.47
CA MET A 795 8.76 -21.20 -42.31
C MET A 795 8.77 -22.44 -41.41
N PHE A 796 7.68 -23.20 -41.39
CA PHE A 796 7.52 -24.43 -40.61
C PHE A 796 7.81 -25.69 -41.43
N SER A 797 8.31 -25.52 -42.65
CA SER A 797 8.52 -26.60 -43.61
C SER A 797 10.01 -26.96 -43.72
N ASP A 798 10.54 -27.61 -42.68
CA ASP A 798 11.93 -28.09 -42.69
C ASP A 798 12.14 -29.12 -43.82
N PRO A 799 13.03 -28.86 -44.81
CA PRO A 799 13.16 -29.71 -45.97
C PRO A 799 13.54 -31.16 -45.64
N GLN A 800 14.34 -31.38 -44.59
CA GLN A 800 14.78 -32.72 -44.20
C GLN A 800 13.65 -33.51 -43.51
N ALA A 801 12.97 -32.90 -42.54
CA ALA A 801 11.84 -33.51 -41.85
C ALA A 801 10.67 -33.79 -42.80
N PHE A 802 10.39 -32.88 -43.74
CA PHE A 802 9.31 -33.05 -44.71
C PHE A 802 9.65 -34.11 -45.76
N ALA A 803 10.90 -34.20 -46.22
CA ALA A 803 11.33 -35.29 -47.10
C ALA A 803 11.22 -36.66 -46.41
N ALA A 804 11.60 -36.75 -45.13
CA ALA A 804 11.46 -37.96 -44.33
C ALA A 804 9.98 -38.37 -44.14
N ALA A 805 9.11 -37.40 -43.81
CA ALA A 805 7.67 -37.61 -43.67
C ALA A 805 6.94 -37.89 -45.00
N ALA A 806 7.52 -37.47 -46.13
CA ALA A 806 7.03 -37.79 -47.47
C ALA A 806 7.36 -39.25 -47.84
N ALA A 807 8.59 -39.69 -47.55
CA ALA A 807 9.12 -41.01 -47.91
C ALA A 807 8.63 -42.14 -46.99
N SER A 808 8.28 -41.82 -45.74
CA SER A 808 7.83 -42.79 -44.74
C SER A 808 6.57 -42.33 -44.01
N SER A 809 5.62 -43.25 -43.82
CA SER A 809 4.44 -43.01 -42.96
C SER A 809 4.73 -43.33 -41.48
N ALA A 810 6.01 -43.48 -41.10
CA ALA A 810 6.39 -43.82 -39.74
C ALA A 810 5.96 -42.71 -38.75
N PRO A 811 5.39 -43.08 -37.58
CA PRO A 811 4.96 -42.12 -36.55
C PRO A 811 6.04 -41.14 -36.10
N ALA A 812 7.31 -41.56 -36.12
CA ALA A 812 8.45 -40.73 -35.73
C ALA A 812 8.69 -39.54 -36.68
N ALA A 813 8.58 -39.74 -38.00
CA ALA A 813 8.82 -38.68 -38.99
C ALA A 813 7.74 -37.58 -38.92
N LEU A 814 6.47 -37.99 -38.73
CA LEU A 814 5.37 -37.04 -38.53
C LEU A 814 5.46 -36.30 -37.19
N ALA A 815 5.97 -36.95 -36.14
CA ALA A 815 6.19 -36.31 -34.84
C ALA A 815 7.27 -35.22 -34.92
N GLN A 816 8.37 -35.46 -35.66
CA GLN A 816 9.41 -34.46 -35.88
C GLN A 816 8.87 -33.21 -36.59
N VAL A 817 8.03 -33.39 -37.61
CA VAL A 817 7.35 -32.27 -38.27
C VAL A 817 6.38 -31.55 -37.33
N THR A 818 5.62 -32.29 -36.52
CA THR A 818 4.68 -31.70 -35.55
C THR A 818 5.40 -30.81 -34.56
N GLU A 819 6.55 -31.24 -34.05
CA GLU A 819 7.33 -30.49 -33.07
C GLU A 819 7.97 -29.24 -33.69
N GLY A 820 8.53 -29.35 -34.90
CA GLY A 820 9.06 -28.19 -35.62
C GLY A 820 7.98 -27.18 -36.05
N ALA A 821 6.75 -27.66 -36.28
CA ALA A 821 5.61 -26.85 -36.67
C ALA A 821 4.85 -26.20 -35.49
N ARG A 822 5.10 -26.63 -34.25
CA ARG A 822 4.28 -26.25 -33.08
C ARG A 822 4.39 -24.75 -32.78
N ILE A 823 3.22 -24.11 -32.65
CA ILE A 823 3.05 -22.80 -32.02
C ILE A 823 2.43 -23.07 -30.64
N GLN A 824 3.18 -22.79 -29.58
CA GLN A 824 2.82 -23.24 -28.23
C GLN A 824 1.51 -22.60 -27.75
N GLU A 825 1.31 -21.33 -28.09
CA GLU A 825 0.19 -20.48 -27.71
C GLU A 825 -1.10 -20.83 -28.47
N ALA A 826 -0.99 -21.42 -29.67
CA ALA A 826 -2.12 -21.77 -30.52
C ALA A 826 -3.07 -22.80 -29.86
N GLY A 827 -2.56 -23.59 -28.91
CA GLY A 827 -3.38 -24.53 -28.13
C GLY A 827 -4.37 -23.88 -27.16
N HIS A 828 -4.21 -22.59 -26.86
CA HIS A 828 -5.11 -21.80 -26.01
C HIS A 828 -6.28 -21.18 -26.79
N LEU A 829 -6.20 -21.16 -28.13
CA LEU A 829 -7.31 -20.68 -28.95
C LEU A 829 -8.47 -21.66 -28.88
N ARG A 830 -9.70 -21.14 -28.78
CA ARG A 830 -10.92 -21.94 -28.84
C ARG A 830 -11.72 -21.52 -30.06
N CYS A 831 -11.84 -22.42 -31.04
CA CYS A 831 -12.62 -22.21 -32.25
C CYS A 831 -14.02 -22.81 -32.12
N SER A 832 -15.00 -22.13 -32.69
CA SER A 832 -16.35 -22.62 -32.93
C SER A 832 -16.38 -23.70 -34.03
N GLY A 833 -17.47 -24.47 -34.08
CA GLY A 833 -17.70 -25.43 -35.16
C GLY A 833 -17.75 -24.76 -36.55
N ALA A 834 -18.19 -23.50 -36.64
CA ALA A 834 -18.25 -22.76 -37.91
C ALA A 834 -16.84 -22.40 -38.42
N GLU A 835 -15.94 -21.98 -37.53
CA GLU A 835 -14.53 -21.69 -37.84
C GLU A 835 -13.78 -22.97 -38.26
N ILE A 836 -13.89 -24.03 -37.47
CA ILE A 836 -13.32 -25.35 -37.81
C ILE A 836 -13.87 -25.86 -39.15
N GLY A 837 -15.19 -25.77 -39.34
CA GLY A 837 -15.86 -26.14 -40.59
C GLY A 837 -15.35 -25.35 -41.80
N ARG A 838 -14.96 -24.09 -41.59
CA ARG A 838 -14.41 -23.25 -42.66
C ARG A 838 -13.02 -23.72 -43.08
N PHE A 839 -12.12 -24.02 -42.14
CA PHE A 839 -10.83 -24.60 -42.49
C PHE A 839 -10.98 -25.96 -43.19
N ILE A 840 -11.92 -26.80 -42.76
CA ILE A 840 -12.22 -28.07 -43.45
C ILE A 840 -12.68 -27.82 -44.89
N THR A 841 -13.53 -26.83 -45.11
CA THR A 841 -13.99 -26.45 -46.46
C THR A 841 -12.83 -25.92 -47.31
N MET A 842 -11.93 -25.14 -46.70
CA MET A 842 -10.76 -24.54 -47.34
C MET A 842 -9.75 -25.59 -47.85
N LEU A 843 -9.71 -26.80 -47.27
CA LEU A 843 -8.94 -27.93 -47.81
C LEU A 843 -9.36 -28.33 -49.24
N ARG A 844 -10.55 -27.93 -49.69
CA ARG A 844 -11.07 -28.15 -51.05
C ARG A 844 -10.94 -26.93 -51.97
N ASN A 845 -10.36 -25.84 -51.50
CA ASN A 845 -10.21 -24.59 -52.27
C ASN A 845 -9.40 -24.82 -53.57
N GLN A 846 -9.49 -23.93 -54.57
CA GLN A 846 -8.64 -24.04 -55.76
C GLN A 846 -7.19 -23.64 -55.48
N SER A 847 -6.96 -22.70 -54.56
CA SER A 847 -5.64 -22.23 -54.14
C SER A 847 -4.91 -23.29 -53.31
N SER A 848 -3.74 -23.74 -53.77
CA SER A 848 -2.84 -24.63 -53.03
C SER A 848 -2.37 -24.02 -51.71
N ILE A 849 -2.14 -22.71 -51.69
CA ILE A 849 -1.69 -21.94 -50.53
C ILE A 849 -2.73 -22.00 -49.41
N LEU A 850 -4.00 -21.76 -49.74
CA LEU A 850 -5.09 -21.83 -48.76
C LEU A 850 -5.30 -23.25 -48.22
N LYS A 851 -5.09 -24.29 -49.03
CA LYS A 851 -5.11 -25.68 -48.54
C LYS A 851 -4.01 -25.93 -47.51
N ALA A 852 -2.78 -25.46 -47.79
CA ALA A 852 -1.65 -25.64 -46.90
C ALA A 852 -1.86 -24.88 -45.59
N CYS A 853 -2.32 -23.63 -45.66
CA CYS A 853 -2.67 -22.82 -44.50
C CYS A 853 -3.78 -23.47 -43.65
N ALA A 854 -4.87 -23.95 -44.28
CA ALA A 854 -5.94 -24.63 -43.57
C ALA A 854 -5.49 -25.94 -42.89
N ALA A 855 -4.67 -26.75 -43.58
CA ALA A 855 -4.11 -27.96 -43.00
C ALA A 855 -3.17 -27.64 -41.82
N PHE A 856 -2.37 -26.58 -41.93
CA PHE A 856 -1.51 -26.09 -40.85
C PHE A 856 -2.31 -25.59 -39.66
N ALA A 857 -3.37 -24.80 -39.86
CA ALA A 857 -4.24 -24.31 -38.80
C ALA A 857 -4.90 -25.47 -38.03
N LEU A 858 -5.49 -26.42 -38.75
CA LEU A 858 -6.11 -27.62 -38.17
C LEU A 858 -5.08 -28.49 -37.43
N LEU A 859 -3.82 -28.51 -37.89
CA LEU A 859 -2.73 -29.16 -37.16
C LEU A 859 -2.55 -28.49 -35.81
N GLN A 860 -2.35 -27.17 -35.75
CA GLN A 860 -2.16 -26.43 -34.49
C GLN A 860 -3.29 -26.69 -33.49
N PHE A 861 -4.54 -26.67 -33.97
CA PHE A 861 -5.72 -26.86 -33.11
C PHE A 861 -5.91 -28.29 -32.59
N THR A 862 -5.20 -29.28 -33.13
CA THR A 862 -5.35 -30.69 -32.76
C THR A 862 -4.10 -31.30 -32.14
N ILE A 863 -3.00 -30.54 -31.99
CA ILE A 863 -1.77 -31.07 -31.40
C ILE A 863 -2.04 -31.62 -29.99
N PRO A 864 -1.63 -32.87 -29.68
CA PRO A 864 -1.72 -33.42 -28.33
C PRO A 864 -1.07 -32.51 -27.28
N GLY A 865 -1.74 -32.36 -26.13
CA GLY A 865 -1.34 -31.49 -25.04
C GLY A 865 -1.85 -30.03 -25.13
N GLY A 866 -2.52 -29.63 -26.21
CA GLY A 866 -3.19 -28.32 -26.28
C GLY A 866 -4.47 -28.26 -25.44
N ARG A 867 -4.73 -27.13 -24.77
CA ARG A 867 -5.88 -26.94 -23.84
C ARG A 867 -7.23 -27.30 -24.48
N HIS A 868 -7.45 -26.91 -25.73
CA HIS A 868 -8.71 -27.17 -26.44
C HIS A 868 -8.60 -28.23 -27.55
N ALA A 869 -7.51 -29.00 -27.60
CA ALA A 869 -7.24 -29.94 -28.68
C ALA A 869 -8.33 -31.03 -28.83
N MET A 870 -8.78 -31.60 -27.70
CA MET A 870 -9.88 -32.57 -27.66
C MET A 870 -11.21 -31.98 -28.16
N HIS A 871 -11.50 -30.74 -27.77
CA HIS A 871 -12.71 -30.04 -28.21
C HIS A 871 -12.72 -29.86 -29.74
N HIS A 872 -11.61 -29.37 -30.31
CA HIS A 872 -11.51 -29.21 -31.76
C HIS A 872 -11.53 -30.55 -32.49
N ALA A 873 -10.87 -31.59 -31.96
CA ALA A 873 -10.90 -32.93 -32.54
C ALA A 873 -12.33 -33.47 -32.62
N SER A 874 -13.13 -33.29 -31.56
CA SER A 874 -14.56 -33.66 -31.54
C SER A 874 -15.38 -32.87 -32.57
N LEU A 875 -15.19 -31.54 -32.65
CA LEU A 875 -15.84 -30.70 -33.67
C LEU A 875 -15.49 -31.18 -35.08
N MET A 876 -14.21 -31.45 -35.37
CA MET A 876 -13.75 -31.94 -36.66
C MET A 876 -14.38 -33.29 -37.03
N GLN A 877 -14.51 -34.20 -36.07
CA GLN A 877 -15.18 -35.48 -36.30
C GLN A 877 -16.66 -35.31 -36.61
N SER A 878 -17.36 -34.48 -35.84
CA SER A 878 -18.79 -34.18 -36.06
C SER A 878 -19.06 -33.57 -37.44
N LEU A 879 -18.11 -32.79 -37.96
CA LEU A 879 -18.16 -32.14 -39.27
C LEU A 879 -17.66 -33.06 -40.41
N GLY A 880 -17.31 -34.31 -40.12
CA GLY A 880 -16.85 -35.27 -41.13
C GLY A 880 -15.47 -34.95 -41.72
N ALA A 881 -14.60 -34.26 -40.98
CA ALA A 881 -13.29 -33.79 -41.44
C ALA A 881 -12.39 -34.92 -41.98
N SER A 882 -12.46 -36.12 -41.40
CA SER A 882 -11.57 -37.24 -41.75
C SER A 882 -11.64 -37.61 -43.23
N ARG A 883 -12.82 -37.51 -43.87
CA ARG A 883 -12.95 -37.76 -45.32
C ARG A 883 -12.22 -36.70 -46.13
N VAL A 884 -12.33 -35.43 -45.73
CA VAL A 884 -11.72 -34.30 -46.43
C VAL A 884 -10.20 -34.32 -46.27
N LEU A 885 -9.73 -34.59 -45.05
CA LEU A 885 -8.31 -34.70 -44.72
C LEU A 885 -7.64 -35.86 -45.43
N ARG A 886 -8.28 -37.04 -45.53
CA ARG A 886 -7.74 -38.15 -46.35
C ARG A 886 -7.62 -37.77 -47.82
N GLY A 887 -8.62 -37.04 -48.34
CA GLY A 887 -8.57 -36.49 -49.71
C GLY A 887 -7.40 -35.51 -49.88
N ALA A 888 -7.20 -34.59 -48.94
CA ALA A 888 -6.09 -33.63 -48.96
C ALA A 888 -4.72 -34.33 -48.85
N ALA A 889 -4.59 -35.35 -47.99
CA ALA A 889 -3.36 -36.13 -47.80
C ALA A 889 -2.97 -36.97 -49.04
N ALA A 890 -3.96 -37.41 -49.83
CA ALA A 890 -3.77 -38.26 -51.00
C ALA A 890 -3.74 -37.49 -52.34
N ALA A 891 -4.08 -36.20 -52.35
CA ALA A 891 -4.15 -35.40 -53.57
C ALA A 891 -2.78 -35.27 -54.24
N ALA A 892 -2.66 -35.76 -55.48
CA ALA A 892 -1.41 -35.71 -56.25
C ALA A 892 -0.98 -34.28 -56.60
N SER A 893 -1.95 -33.37 -56.76
CA SER A 893 -1.73 -31.96 -57.09
C SER A 893 -1.66 -31.02 -55.88
N ALA A 894 -1.78 -31.53 -54.66
CA ALA A 894 -1.65 -30.72 -53.45
C ALA A 894 -0.17 -30.49 -53.08
N PRO A 895 0.17 -29.31 -52.52
CA PRO A 895 1.52 -29.04 -52.05
C PRO A 895 1.93 -30.02 -50.94
N LEU A 896 3.23 -30.28 -50.81
CA LEU A 896 3.77 -31.29 -49.92
C LEU A 896 3.37 -31.03 -48.46
N GLU A 897 3.37 -29.74 -48.09
CA GLU A 897 3.03 -29.23 -46.78
C GLU A 897 1.58 -29.57 -46.41
N ALA A 898 0.63 -29.27 -47.30
CA ALA A 898 -0.78 -29.58 -47.10
C ALA A 898 -1.00 -31.09 -46.89
N LYS A 899 -0.27 -31.93 -47.63
CA LYS A 899 -0.38 -33.39 -47.52
C LYS A 899 0.14 -33.91 -46.18
N ILE A 900 1.31 -33.44 -45.76
CA ILE A 900 1.95 -33.87 -44.51
C ILE A 900 1.15 -33.36 -43.30
N PHE A 901 0.76 -32.09 -43.30
CA PHE A 901 -0.08 -31.55 -42.23
C PHE A 901 -1.43 -32.28 -42.13
N ALA A 902 -2.10 -32.57 -43.25
CA ALA A 902 -3.35 -33.35 -43.22
C ALA A 902 -3.16 -34.77 -42.65
N ARG A 903 -2.02 -35.43 -42.88
CA ARG A 903 -1.69 -36.73 -42.25
C ARG A 903 -1.50 -36.59 -40.75
N ILE A 904 -0.83 -35.53 -40.30
CA ILE A 904 -0.64 -35.25 -38.86
C ILE A 904 -2.00 -35.01 -38.20
N VAL A 905 -2.86 -34.18 -38.79
CA VAL A 905 -4.21 -33.93 -38.26
C VAL A 905 -5.01 -35.23 -38.15
N LEU A 906 -5.00 -36.10 -39.17
CA LEU A 906 -5.67 -37.41 -39.08
C LEU A 906 -5.18 -38.25 -37.91
N ARG A 907 -3.86 -38.30 -37.70
CA ARG A 907 -3.27 -39.00 -36.55
C ARG A 907 -3.65 -38.36 -35.22
N ASN A 908 -3.69 -37.04 -35.14
CA ASN A 908 -4.15 -36.34 -33.95
C ASN A 908 -5.62 -36.69 -33.64
N LEU A 909 -6.49 -36.74 -34.66
CA LEU A 909 -7.87 -37.17 -34.47
C LEU A 909 -7.97 -38.61 -33.97
N GLU A 910 -7.15 -39.53 -34.49
CA GLU A 910 -7.08 -40.93 -34.01
C GLU A 910 -6.58 -41.01 -32.56
N TYR A 911 -5.55 -40.23 -32.22
CA TYR A 911 -5.03 -40.13 -30.85
C TYR A 911 -6.14 -39.71 -29.86
N HIS A 912 -6.85 -38.63 -30.17
CA HIS A 912 -7.94 -38.08 -29.34
C HIS A 912 -9.18 -39.00 -29.32
N GLN A 913 -9.39 -39.85 -30.33
CA GLN A 913 -10.44 -40.88 -30.30
C GLN A 913 -10.13 -41.99 -29.30
N ILE A 914 -8.87 -42.42 -29.23
CA ILE A 914 -8.44 -43.48 -28.31
C ILE A 914 -8.54 -42.98 -26.85
N GLU A 915 -8.10 -41.74 -26.57
CA GLU A 915 -8.27 -41.10 -25.25
C GLU A 915 -9.74 -40.92 -24.83
N HIS A 916 -10.68 -40.81 -25.76
CA HIS A 916 -12.11 -40.70 -25.46
C HIS A 916 -12.79 -42.06 -25.17
N THR A 917 -12.14 -43.18 -25.51
CA THR A 917 -12.67 -44.54 -25.31
C THR A 917 -12.09 -45.28 -24.10
N VAL A 918 -11.08 -44.69 -23.45
CA VAL A 918 -10.47 -45.14 -22.19
C VAL A 918 -10.99 -44.25 -21.07
#